data_AF-A0A077QYZ9-F1
#
_entry.id   AF-A0A077QYZ9-F1
#
_cell.length_a   1.000
_cell.length_b   1.000
_cell.length_c   1.000
_cell.angle_alpha   90.00
_cell.angle_beta   90.00
_cell.angle_gamma   90.00
#
_symmetry.space_group_name_H-M   'P 1'
#
loop_
_entity.id
_entity.type
_entity.pdbx_description
1 polymer ?
#
loop_
_entity_poly.entity_id
_entity_poly.type
_entity_poly.pdbx_seq_one_letter_code
_entity_poly.pdbx_strand_id
1 'polypeptide(L)'
;MSLNCDAECSIAATKRSPRQRHTSKTRKLTPAWASALLLSSVITGVDALFGIGEKRFKYEGLINAGGLGLDQVKGQVAAWGDWNGDQFLDAILVDSDRHTASIHLWDHTQFSFKRGAAASVQIASGQEISNIVAADINYDGRLDLLVMSQSTSTSSKELLMDVFLGKVDGSGLDSIPLTVPSSTLAQPISIDASGDMQLDLLGIPFTDLATPDKQASKLKIWRNLLVDSNNSTAAFDIADSPLLDAAKAPACNLAKPHSSAFVDLNGDCLADLFLVCSEESFLNSKLTYQIWTAEKLNSKGEGSGFRLASKGDLPPGTGSLSFGDVDRDGTIDVIFPTCDPSGDNCFINVAFNRQVPLCSPRIDGFFGGGPGYGAFGGHKKAGHAPTFQTNASNASHAKRKSELQCRVAEDLCVADDNFSIDFTVSNGNGDMLRVPVDKLTGDSRILLKDVLAPPHLDLPNSLHLGDYNKDGYPDLVVVTIPDQIATGGRNSARGDRETRVHILRNLECRKVPASEKAGVGCSPDRPEGRTFIKVTEGANAIESLRDVRSASWLDVDEDGTLDLLLQQTGSISDGMDSTRRITFIHNNYFHDSFFLKALTLNGACQGFCEPKDAAKFRPWGTNYGGASYKFTVLDTNGVRRAQQVGQLPQTAYRSLLTPYSYFGLGRTNNYVESLFIGSTRRQKEHFLALEGVIPNSQVVINPWQGGRTSENERGGPGTWTKQLYLHPGDWIPWVTVVLITTILGLAVVVIVLHVNERRDDERERKRAVHAINFDALALEDGKFRSHEDTFEQIALVLQGRRKEEMVESIPSLKAKLSETGSTDQGEQDGLHLEWSDVVTFGNLALVQKALNEVADVQDLPNGEQAYRLSKAKIFTILDKKHAQLSLKSTFVASPNMLGRMFERRWQSESDPSAYLVAPQQDQQDSDCKEAKELRKSIAAEVIATNLPPKLAEEYFTHLGIAGEN
;
A
#
# COMPACT_ATOMS: atom_id res chain seq x y z
N MET A 1 53.44 -10.70 6.70
CA MET A 1 54.87 -10.33 6.88
C MET A 1 55.25 -9.29 5.84
N SER A 2 56.36 -8.59 6.06
CA SER A 2 56.81 -7.34 5.43
C SER A 2 56.86 -7.30 3.89
N LEU A 3 56.46 -6.13 3.37
CA LEU A 3 57.20 -5.23 2.45
C LEU A 3 58.43 -5.78 1.70
N ASN A 4 58.59 -5.32 0.45
CA ASN A 4 59.85 -4.71 0.03
C ASN A 4 59.64 -3.64 -1.06
N CYS A 5 60.38 -2.53 -0.93
CA CYS A 5 60.64 -1.56 -2.00
C CYS A 5 62.06 -1.80 -2.54
N ASP A 6 62.39 -1.27 -3.71
CA ASP A 6 63.76 -0.85 -4.03
C ASP A 6 63.74 0.34 -5.02
N ALA A 7 64.84 1.11 -5.06
CA ALA A 7 64.88 2.49 -5.56
C ALA A 7 66.11 2.78 -6.47
N GLU A 8 66.47 4.07 -6.60
CA GLU A 8 67.71 4.61 -7.23
C GLU A 8 67.77 4.60 -8.79
N CYS A 9 68.52 5.43 -9.55
CA CYS A 9 69.23 6.74 -9.41
C CYS A 9 69.68 7.20 -10.84
N SER A 10 70.15 8.43 -11.19
CA SER A 10 70.04 9.82 -10.68
C SER A 10 70.80 10.80 -11.63
N ILE A 11 71.00 12.08 -11.24
CA ILE A 11 72.05 13.05 -11.68
C ILE A 11 71.93 13.79 -13.06
N ALA A 12 71.33 14.99 -13.00
CA ALA A 12 71.89 16.35 -13.23
C ALA A 12 72.61 16.87 -14.54
N ALA A 13 72.40 18.19 -14.77
CA ALA A 13 73.40 19.24 -15.09
C ALA A 13 73.48 19.96 -16.49
N THR A 14 72.64 21.00 -16.63
CA THR A 14 72.97 22.40 -17.09
C THR A 14 73.51 22.80 -18.49
N LYS A 15 72.77 23.77 -19.07
CA LYS A 15 73.18 25.02 -19.80
C LYS A 15 73.86 24.96 -21.18
N ARG A 16 73.16 25.52 -22.20
CA ARG A 16 73.61 26.67 -23.02
C ARG A 16 72.48 27.26 -23.89
N SER A 17 72.52 28.58 -24.09
CA SER A 17 71.81 29.38 -25.11
C SER A 17 72.89 30.22 -25.86
N PRO A 18 72.62 31.18 -26.78
CA PRO A 18 71.34 31.68 -27.34
C PRO A 18 71.33 31.92 -28.89
N ARG A 19 70.17 32.28 -29.47
CA ARG A 19 70.03 33.44 -30.39
C ARG A 19 68.58 33.83 -30.69
N GLN A 20 68.37 35.11 -31.00
CA GLN A 20 67.07 35.78 -31.16
C GLN A 20 66.57 35.80 -32.62
N ARG A 21 65.26 35.98 -32.81
CA ARG A 21 64.71 36.90 -33.84
C ARG A 21 63.33 37.45 -33.43
N HIS A 22 62.96 38.57 -34.03
CA HIS A 22 62.02 39.57 -33.48
C HIS A 22 60.55 39.46 -33.99
N THR A 23 59.60 39.54 -33.06
CA THR A 23 58.32 40.33 -33.06
C THR A 23 57.40 40.33 -34.30
N SER A 24 56.08 40.13 -34.16
CA SER A 24 55.21 41.16 -33.54
C SER A 24 53.78 40.73 -33.11
N LYS A 25 53.34 41.34 -32.00
CA LYS A 25 51.97 41.82 -31.63
C LYS A 25 50.71 40.93 -31.82
N THR A 26 50.38 40.26 -30.72
CA THR A 26 49.14 40.40 -29.90
C THR A 26 47.73 40.18 -30.49
N ARG A 27 47.01 39.20 -29.90
CA ARG A 27 45.67 39.41 -29.33
C ARG A 27 45.46 38.53 -28.09
N LYS A 28 44.78 39.05 -27.07
CA LYS A 28 44.51 38.35 -25.80
C LYS A 28 43.33 37.39 -25.96
N LEU A 29 43.41 36.18 -25.39
CA LEU A 29 42.27 35.35 -25.03
C LEU A 29 42.47 34.81 -23.61
N THR A 30 41.38 34.71 -22.86
CA THR A 30 41.31 34.40 -21.43
C THR A 30 41.23 32.88 -21.17
N PRO A 31 41.65 32.40 -19.99
CA PRO A 31 41.53 30.99 -19.65
C PRO A 31 40.11 30.67 -19.15
N ALA A 32 39.33 29.95 -19.97
CA ALA A 32 38.00 29.44 -19.61
C ALA A 32 37.98 27.90 -19.54
N TRP A 33 39.03 27.30 -18.97
CA TRP A 33 39.23 25.84 -18.90
C TRP A 33 39.55 25.36 -17.47
N ALA A 34 38.96 26.02 -16.47
CA ALA A 34 39.06 25.65 -15.04
C ALA A 34 37.73 25.24 -14.40
N SER A 35 36.60 25.39 -15.09
CA SER A 35 35.26 25.09 -14.55
C SER A 35 34.74 23.69 -14.89
N ALA A 36 35.36 22.98 -15.84
CA ALA A 36 34.90 21.64 -16.24
C ALA A 36 35.30 20.52 -15.26
N LEU A 37 36.37 20.71 -14.48
CA LEU A 37 36.90 19.74 -13.52
C LEU A 37 36.28 19.84 -12.11
N LEU A 38 35.40 20.80 -11.88
CA LEU A 38 34.65 20.98 -10.62
C LEU A 38 33.19 20.51 -10.70
N LEU A 39 32.69 20.13 -11.89
CA LEU A 39 31.38 19.46 -12.03
C LEU A 39 31.48 17.93 -11.93
N SER A 40 32.63 17.32 -12.19
CA SER A 40 32.81 15.86 -12.08
C SER A 40 32.75 15.34 -10.64
N SER A 41 32.95 16.20 -9.63
CA SER A 41 32.85 15.84 -8.20
C SER A 41 31.43 15.95 -7.63
N VAL A 42 30.42 16.28 -8.45
CA VAL A 42 29.00 16.34 -8.03
C VAL A 42 28.23 15.08 -8.46
N ILE A 43 28.84 14.23 -9.30
CA ILE A 43 28.16 13.09 -9.94
C ILE A 43 27.92 11.91 -8.97
N THR A 44 28.71 11.76 -7.90
CA THR A 44 28.54 10.68 -6.91
C THR A 44 27.26 10.78 -6.08
N GLY A 45 26.47 11.86 -6.21
CA GLY A 45 25.13 11.97 -5.63
C GLY A 45 24.00 11.58 -6.59
N VAL A 46 24.30 11.33 -7.88
CA VAL A 46 23.31 11.04 -8.92
C VAL A 46 22.90 9.56 -8.88
N ASP A 47 23.83 8.66 -8.56
CA ASP A 47 23.58 7.22 -8.48
C ASP A 47 22.48 6.86 -7.46
N ALA A 48 22.44 7.59 -6.33
CA ALA A 48 21.43 7.42 -5.28
C ALA A 48 20.05 8.01 -5.63
N LEU A 49 19.99 8.97 -6.55
CA LEU A 49 18.74 9.63 -7.01
C LEU A 49 18.11 8.93 -8.22
N PHE A 50 18.89 8.13 -8.95
CA PHE A 50 18.48 7.51 -10.21
C PHE A 50 18.82 6.01 -10.30
N GLY A 51 19.15 5.31 -9.21
CA GLY A 51 19.26 3.84 -9.19
C GLY A 51 20.21 3.24 -10.24
N ILE A 52 21.24 3.96 -10.69
CA ILE A 52 22.16 3.55 -11.77
C ILE A 52 23.29 2.63 -11.25
N GLY A 53 23.09 2.03 -10.07
CA GLY A 53 24.02 1.05 -9.51
C GLY A 53 24.02 -0.27 -10.31
N GLU A 54 25.15 -0.97 -10.33
CA GLU A 54 25.11 -2.39 -10.74
C GLU A 54 24.23 -3.17 -9.75
N LYS A 55 23.32 -4.02 -10.25
CA LYS A 55 22.59 -4.96 -9.39
C LYS A 55 23.58 -5.75 -8.53
N ARG A 56 23.38 -5.70 -7.21
CA ARG A 56 24.22 -6.37 -6.18
C ARG A 56 24.42 -7.85 -6.49
N PHE A 57 23.40 -8.49 -7.06
CA PHE A 57 23.43 -9.87 -7.52
C PHE A 57 23.00 -9.98 -8.98
N LYS A 58 23.74 -10.79 -9.75
CA LYS A 58 23.50 -11.05 -11.19
C LYS A 58 23.07 -12.50 -11.47
N TYR A 59 22.79 -13.28 -10.42
CA TYR A 59 22.43 -14.70 -10.48
C TYR A 59 21.01 -14.89 -9.92
N GLU A 60 20.13 -15.52 -10.70
CA GLU A 60 18.78 -15.84 -10.26
C GLU A 60 18.79 -17.08 -9.35
N GLY A 61 18.28 -16.94 -8.13
CA GLY A 61 18.28 -18.01 -7.13
C GLY A 61 18.38 -17.51 -5.69
N LEU A 62 18.51 -18.45 -4.76
CA LEU A 62 18.77 -18.14 -3.36
C LEU A 62 20.26 -17.86 -3.13
N ILE A 63 20.57 -16.77 -2.44
CA ILE A 63 21.94 -16.29 -2.23
C ILE A 63 22.22 -16.18 -0.74
N ASN A 64 23.30 -16.81 -0.26
CA ASN A 64 23.72 -16.66 1.13
C ASN A 64 24.31 -15.25 1.34
N ALA A 65 23.63 -14.42 2.13
CA ALA A 65 23.99 -13.03 2.40
C ALA A 65 24.85 -12.87 3.68
N GLY A 66 25.19 -13.96 4.37
CA GLY A 66 25.90 -13.93 5.65
C GLY A 66 25.01 -13.47 6.81
N GLY A 67 25.59 -13.11 7.96
CA GLY A 67 24.84 -12.62 9.12
C GLY A 67 24.42 -11.16 9.05
N LEU A 68 24.72 -10.44 7.96
CA LEU A 68 24.40 -9.02 7.76
C LEU A 68 24.78 -8.14 8.98
N GLY A 69 25.97 -8.35 9.55
CA GLY A 69 26.45 -7.62 10.73
C GLY A 69 26.17 -8.30 12.07
N LEU A 70 25.30 -9.31 12.11
CA LEU A 70 25.02 -10.14 13.29
C LEU A 70 26.00 -11.31 13.44
N ASP A 71 26.98 -11.47 12.55
CA ASP A 71 27.95 -12.59 12.50
C ASP A 71 28.77 -12.79 13.79
N GLN A 72 28.95 -11.73 14.58
CA GLN A 72 29.70 -11.72 15.84
C GLN A 72 28.81 -11.75 17.08
N VAL A 73 27.48 -11.74 16.92
CA VAL A 73 26.55 -11.67 18.05
C VAL A 73 26.32 -13.07 18.62
N LYS A 74 26.58 -13.22 19.92
CA LYS A 74 26.34 -14.44 20.68
C LYS A 74 24.92 -14.43 21.24
N GLY A 75 23.96 -14.92 20.46
CA GLY A 75 22.56 -14.88 20.87
C GLY A 75 21.62 -15.46 19.81
N GLN A 76 20.36 -15.05 19.86
CA GLN A 76 19.31 -15.42 18.92
C GLN A 76 18.38 -14.23 18.66
N VAL A 77 17.80 -14.14 17.46
CA VAL A 77 16.68 -13.21 17.22
C VAL A 77 15.46 -13.75 17.97
N ALA A 78 14.83 -12.87 18.74
CA ALA A 78 13.67 -13.19 19.58
C ALA A 78 12.38 -12.54 19.07
N ALA A 79 12.47 -11.29 18.58
CA ALA A 79 11.36 -10.52 18.03
C ALA A 79 11.86 -9.51 17.00
N TRP A 80 10.92 -8.91 16.27
CA TRP A 80 11.14 -7.84 15.28
C TRP A 80 10.29 -6.61 15.63
N GLY A 81 10.66 -5.43 15.12
CA GLY A 81 9.86 -4.21 15.19
C GLY A 81 10.60 -3.02 14.61
N ASP A 82 9.92 -1.90 14.34
CA ASP A 82 10.57 -0.63 14.01
C ASP A 82 10.88 0.09 15.35
N TRP A 83 12.14 0.13 15.76
CA TRP A 83 12.50 0.72 17.06
C TRP A 83 12.68 2.24 16.96
N ASN A 84 13.35 2.70 15.91
CA ASN A 84 13.80 4.08 15.80
C ASN A 84 12.75 4.99 15.12
N GLY A 85 11.72 4.42 14.49
CA GLY A 85 10.69 5.11 13.74
C GLY A 85 11.15 5.55 12.34
N ASP A 86 11.80 4.66 11.58
CA ASP A 86 12.27 4.92 10.20
C ASP A 86 11.62 4.02 9.13
N GLN A 87 10.66 3.19 9.51
CA GLN A 87 9.94 2.20 8.69
C GLN A 87 10.72 0.92 8.35
N PHE A 88 12.00 0.79 8.72
CA PHE A 88 12.76 -0.45 8.53
C PHE A 88 12.57 -1.43 9.69
N LEU A 89 12.85 -2.71 9.44
CA LEU A 89 12.64 -3.77 10.41
C LEU A 89 13.90 -4.00 11.28
N ASP A 90 13.87 -3.53 12.52
CA ASP A 90 14.94 -3.73 13.50
C ASP A 90 14.81 -5.09 14.22
N ALA A 91 15.96 -5.62 14.66
CA ALA A 91 16.06 -6.94 15.28
C ALA A 91 16.24 -6.86 16.80
N ILE A 92 15.38 -7.54 17.57
CA ILE A 92 15.55 -7.71 19.01
C ILE A 92 16.21 -9.05 19.29
N LEU A 93 17.45 -9.02 19.79
CA LEU A 93 18.27 -10.20 20.06
C LEU A 93 18.39 -10.47 21.56
N VAL A 94 18.23 -11.74 21.94
CA VAL A 94 18.52 -12.26 23.29
C VAL A 94 19.90 -12.93 23.27
N ASP A 95 20.75 -12.64 24.26
CA ASP A 95 22.08 -13.23 24.39
C ASP A 95 22.07 -14.73 24.68
N SER A 96 23.23 -15.38 24.55
CA SER A 96 23.39 -16.84 24.71
C SER A 96 23.06 -17.34 26.12
N ASP A 97 23.36 -16.55 27.14
CA ASP A 97 23.03 -16.78 28.55
C ASP A 97 21.63 -16.29 28.93
N ARG A 98 20.93 -15.62 28.01
CA ARG A 98 19.52 -15.24 28.11
C ARG A 98 19.22 -14.30 29.28
N HIS A 99 20.18 -13.43 29.61
CA HIS A 99 20.09 -12.41 30.65
C HIS A 99 19.95 -10.98 30.09
N THR A 100 20.35 -10.73 28.83
CA THR A 100 20.26 -9.43 28.17
C THR A 100 19.43 -9.55 26.88
N ALA A 101 18.49 -8.61 26.69
CA ALA A 101 17.91 -8.33 25.39
C ALA A 101 18.55 -7.05 24.80
N SER A 102 18.81 -7.03 23.49
CA SER A 102 19.47 -5.90 22.83
C SER A 102 18.95 -5.67 21.41
N ILE A 103 18.65 -4.41 21.12
CA ILE A 103 18.11 -3.96 19.83
C ILE A 103 19.26 -3.68 18.86
N HIS A 104 19.11 -4.17 17.64
CA HIS A 104 20.02 -3.97 16.53
C HIS A 104 19.26 -3.32 15.39
N LEU A 105 19.65 -2.08 15.05
CA LEU A 105 18.99 -1.26 14.05
C LEU A 105 19.43 -1.64 12.64
N TRP A 106 18.52 -1.65 11.67
CA TRP A 106 18.87 -1.89 10.27
C TRP A 106 19.48 -0.63 9.63
N ASP A 107 20.72 -0.71 9.15
CA ASP A 107 21.30 0.34 8.31
C ASP A 107 21.12 -0.03 6.83
N HIS A 108 20.03 0.47 6.24
CA HIS A 108 19.72 0.28 4.81
C HIS A 108 20.83 0.81 3.88
N THR A 109 21.66 1.76 4.30
CA THR A 109 22.78 2.25 3.45
C THR A 109 23.99 1.30 3.43
N GLN A 110 24.17 0.52 4.50
CA GLN A 110 25.27 -0.44 4.64
C GLN A 110 24.80 -1.90 4.49
N PHE A 111 23.50 -2.13 4.36
CA PHE A 111 22.84 -3.44 4.36
C PHE A 111 23.32 -4.32 5.53
N SER A 112 23.29 -3.75 6.74
CA SER A 112 23.73 -4.46 7.94
C SER A 112 23.04 -3.96 9.21
N PHE A 113 22.81 -4.88 10.14
CA PHE A 113 22.32 -4.59 11.48
C PHE A 113 23.44 -4.03 12.37
N LYS A 114 23.13 -2.97 13.12
CA LYS A 114 24.05 -2.29 14.05
C LYS A 114 23.46 -2.24 15.44
N ARG A 115 24.23 -2.69 16.44
CA ARG A 115 23.80 -2.65 17.84
C ARG A 115 23.49 -1.22 18.30
N GLY A 116 22.28 -0.98 18.80
CA GLY A 116 21.89 0.26 19.45
C GLY A 116 22.66 0.45 20.76
N ALA A 117 23.45 1.51 20.89
CA ALA A 117 24.39 1.69 22.01
C ALA A 117 23.73 1.88 23.39
N ALA A 118 22.45 2.23 23.43
CA ALA A 118 21.67 2.48 24.66
C ALA A 118 20.33 1.70 24.70
N ALA A 119 20.16 0.73 23.80
CA ALA A 119 18.91 0.00 23.58
C ALA A 119 19.04 -1.48 23.99
N SER A 120 19.33 -1.72 25.27
CA SER A 120 19.40 -3.07 25.85
C SER A 120 18.90 -3.11 27.29
N VAL A 121 18.19 -4.18 27.64
CA VAL A 121 17.65 -4.43 28.98
C VAL A 121 18.23 -5.70 29.56
N GLN A 122 18.40 -5.72 30.89
CA GLN A 122 18.93 -6.83 31.65
C GLN A 122 17.94 -7.24 32.73
N ILE A 123 17.73 -8.56 32.88
CA ILE A 123 16.85 -9.11 33.92
C ILE A 123 17.63 -9.41 35.21
N ALA A 124 16.89 -9.67 36.30
CA ALA A 124 17.48 -9.99 37.59
C ALA A 124 18.26 -11.32 37.57
N SER A 125 19.34 -11.39 38.36
CA SER A 125 20.21 -12.57 38.42
C SER A 125 19.45 -13.81 38.93
N GLY A 126 19.65 -14.96 38.26
CA GLY A 126 18.99 -16.23 38.60
C GLY A 126 17.71 -16.52 37.81
N GLN A 127 17.39 -15.67 36.83
CA GLN A 127 16.30 -15.82 35.86
C GLN A 127 16.86 -15.87 34.43
N GLU A 128 16.10 -16.42 33.49
CA GLU A 128 16.41 -16.41 32.06
C GLU A 128 15.20 -15.89 31.24
N ILE A 129 15.45 -15.04 30.23
CA ILE A 129 14.43 -14.41 29.35
C ILE A 129 13.79 -15.47 28.46
N SER A 130 12.65 -16.04 28.86
CA SER A 130 11.94 -17.08 28.08
C SER A 130 11.49 -16.58 26.69
N ASN A 131 10.84 -15.42 26.61
CA ASN A 131 10.29 -14.80 25.40
C ASN A 131 10.32 -13.26 25.52
N ILE A 132 10.20 -12.57 24.39
CA ILE A 132 10.02 -11.11 24.32
C ILE A 132 8.86 -10.81 23.38
N VAL A 133 7.96 -9.94 23.81
CA VAL A 133 6.94 -9.34 22.94
C VAL A 133 7.26 -7.85 22.84
N ALA A 134 7.60 -7.39 21.64
CA ALA A 134 7.77 -5.98 21.34
C ALA A 134 6.43 -5.43 20.85
N ALA A 135 5.94 -4.35 21.46
CA ALA A 135 4.65 -3.70 21.18
C ALA A 135 4.60 -2.31 21.80
N ASP A 136 3.73 -1.43 21.31
CA ASP A 136 3.42 -0.16 21.99
C ASP A 136 2.42 -0.44 23.13
N ILE A 137 2.92 -0.50 24.37
CA ILE A 137 2.14 -0.92 25.56
C ILE A 137 1.59 0.32 26.27
N ASN A 138 2.34 1.41 26.35
CA ASN A 138 1.86 2.66 26.95
C ASN A 138 0.94 3.49 26.02
N TYR A 139 0.82 3.11 24.74
CA TYR A 139 0.02 3.76 23.69
C TYR A 139 0.55 5.16 23.33
N ASP A 140 1.87 5.36 23.34
CA ASP A 140 2.54 6.62 22.98
C ASP A 140 3.09 6.68 21.54
N GLY A 141 3.04 5.56 20.81
CA GLY A 141 3.52 5.41 19.44
C GLY A 141 4.94 4.86 19.30
N ARG A 142 5.62 4.55 20.41
CA ARG A 142 6.94 3.90 20.43
C ARG A 142 6.84 2.42 20.78
N LEU A 143 7.93 1.71 20.49
CA LEU A 143 8.03 0.28 20.78
C LEU A 143 8.51 0.08 22.23
N ASP A 144 7.70 -0.59 23.04
CA ASP A 144 8.06 -1.10 24.37
C ASP A 144 8.42 -2.60 24.28
N LEU A 145 9.07 -3.12 25.33
CA LEU A 145 9.35 -4.56 25.47
C LEU A 145 8.66 -5.17 26.70
N LEU A 146 7.74 -6.11 26.47
CA LEU A 146 7.32 -7.08 27.48
C LEU A 146 8.31 -8.25 27.49
N VAL A 147 9.07 -8.37 28.57
CA VAL A 147 10.07 -9.42 28.79
C VAL A 147 9.46 -10.48 29.72
N MET A 148 9.40 -11.72 29.26
CA MET A 148 8.91 -12.85 30.06
C MET A 148 10.10 -13.67 30.55
N SER A 149 10.37 -13.74 31.85
CA SER A 149 11.48 -14.50 32.43
C SER A 149 11.01 -15.69 33.28
N GLN A 150 11.86 -16.68 33.45
CA GLN A 150 11.62 -17.82 34.34
C GLN A 150 12.85 -18.09 35.21
N SER A 151 12.65 -18.62 36.42
CA SER A 151 13.78 -19.01 37.27
C SER A 151 14.55 -20.16 36.65
N THR A 152 15.87 -20.15 36.79
CA THR A 152 16.75 -21.28 36.43
C THR A 152 16.49 -22.54 37.26
N SER A 153 15.76 -22.41 38.40
CA SER A 153 15.35 -23.55 39.22
C SER A 153 14.17 -24.30 38.60
N THR A 154 14.39 -25.55 38.20
CA THR A 154 13.41 -26.43 37.55
C THR A 154 12.17 -26.76 38.40
N SER A 155 12.14 -26.38 39.68
CA SER A 155 10.96 -26.50 40.54
C SER A 155 9.97 -25.35 40.39
N SER A 156 10.36 -24.21 39.78
CA SER A 156 9.44 -23.09 39.59
C SER A 156 8.39 -23.40 38.52
N LYS A 157 7.15 -22.97 38.78
CA LYS A 157 6.03 -22.98 37.82
C LYS A 157 5.53 -21.58 37.48
N GLU A 158 6.31 -20.57 37.86
CA GLU A 158 6.04 -19.16 37.69
C GLU A 158 6.78 -18.62 36.46
N LEU A 159 6.03 -17.90 35.62
CA LEU A 159 6.55 -17.07 34.55
C LEU A 159 6.44 -15.61 35.01
N LEU A 160 7.59 -15.01 35.28
CA LEU A 160 7.70 -13.60 35.64
C LEU A 160 7.60 -12.74 34.38
N MET A 161 7.06 -11.53 34.54
CA MET A 161 6.82 -10.62 33.42
C MET A 161 7.15 -9.19 33.85
N ASP A 162 7.90 -8.50 33.01
CA ASP A 162 8.40 -7.15 33.23
C ASP A 162 8.20 -6.32 31.96
N VAL A 163 7.72 -5.08 32.08
CA VAL A 163 7.60 -4.14 30.95
C VAL A 163 8.70 -3.10 31.02
N PHE A 164 9.49 -2.98 29.96
CA PHE A 164 10.47 -1.94 29.77
C PHE A 164 9.95 -0.96 28.72
N LEU A 165 9.70 0.29 29.11
CA LEU A 165 9.16 1.31 28.21
C LEU A 165 10.25 1.89 27.30
N GLY A 166 9.86 2.19 26.06
CA GLY A 166 10.66 3.00 25.14
C GLY A 166 10.70 4.45 25.60
N LYS A 167 11.90 5.04 25.64
CA LYS A 167 12.02 6.45 26.03
C LYS A 167 11.40 7.36 24.99
N VAL A 168 10.67 8.35 25.48
CA VAL A 168 9.95 9.35 24.68
C VAL A 168 10.88 10.14 23.73
N ASP A 169 12.16 10.28 24.07
CA ASP A 169 13.19 10.91 23.24
C ASP A 169 13.84 9.98 22.19
N GLY A 170 13.50 8.69 22.20
CA GLY A 170 14.08 7.66 21.33
C GLY A 170 15.49 7.21 21.73
N SER A 171 16.02 7.65 22.88
CA SER A 171 17.42 7.39 23.27
C SER A 171 17.70 5.95 23.72
N GLY A 172 16.67 5.16 24.02
CA GLY A 172 16.80 3.77 24.48
C GLY A 172 15.58 3.30 25.26
N LEU A 173 15.76 2.24 26.05
CA LEU A 173 14.74 1.73 26.98
C LEU A 173 14.93 2.38 28.36
N ASP A 174 13.86 2.46 29.14
CA ASP A 174 13.94 2.78 30.56
C ASP A 174 14.59 1.64 31.35
N SER A 175 15.45 2.01 32.31
CA SER A 175 16.27 1.03 33.04
C SER A 175 15.56 0.39 34.24
N ILE A 176 14.35 0.84 34.55
CA ILE A 176 13.52 0.32 35.64
C ILE A 176 12.28 -0.28 35.00
N PRO A 177 12.08 -1.61 35.03
CA PRO A 177 10.87 -2.20 34.51
C PRO A 177 9.66 -1.89 35.40
N LEU A 178 8.49 -1.86 34.76
CA LEU A 178 7.19 -1.85 35.41
C LEU A 178 6.76 -3.28 35.70
N THR A 179 6.31 -3.50 36.94
CA THR A 179 5.97 -4.86 37.41
C THR A 179 4.69 -5.35 36.74
N VAL A 180 4.66 -6.63 36.34
CA VAL A 180 3.46 -7.30 35.84
C VAL A 180 3.15 -8.50 36.75
N PRO A 181 1.87 -8.78 37.09
CA PRO A 181 1.50 -9.99 37.81
C PRO A 181 1.97 -11.25 37.06
N SER A 182 2.57 -12.21 37.76
CA SER A 182 3.15 -13.41 37.14
C SER A 182 2.09 -14.30 36.46
N SER A 183 2.47 -14.94 35.35
CA SER A 183 1.68 -16.00 34.69
C SER A 183 2.16 -17.38 35.14
N THR A 184 1.34 -18.40 34.92
CA THR A 184 1.87 -19.79 34.86
C THR A 184 2.88 -19.94 33.72
N LEU A 185 3.62 -21.06 33.67
CA LEU A 185 4.54 -21.35 32.55
C LEU A 185 3.88 -21.45 31.16
N ALA A 186 2.54 -21.41 31.06
CA ALA A 186 1.86 -21.10 29.80
C ALA A 186 1.94 -19.58 29.56
N GLN A 187 2.69 -19.17 28.55
CA GLN A 187 2.86 -17.75 28.20
C GLN A 187 1.51 -17.14 27.82
N PRO A 188 1.16 -15.92 28.27
CA PRO A 188 -0.06 -15.27 27.83
C PRO A 188 0.07 -14.80 26.38
N ILE A 189 -1.06 -14.75 25.66
CA ILE A 189 -1.15 -14.21 24.30
C ILE A 189 -1.56 -12.74 24.34
N SER A 190 -0.93 -11.89 23.52
CA SER A 190 -1.34 -10.49 23.34
C SER A 190 -2.61 -10.36 22.50
N ILE A 191 -3.59 -9.61 22.98
CA ILE A 191 -4.88 -9.38 22.31
C ILE A 191 -5.36 -7.94 22.57
N ASP A 192 -6.36 -7.47 21.84
CA ASP A 192 -7.18 -6.31 22.24
C ASP A 192 -8.43 -6.85 22.95
N ALA A 193 -8.42 -6.88 24.28
CA ALA A 193 -9.48 -7.53 25.05
C ALA A 193 -10.71 -6.64 25.20
N SER A 194 -10.53 -5.32 25.23
CA SER A 194 -11.59 -4.30 25.35
C SER A 194 -12.24 -3.92 24.02
N GLY A 195 -11.51 -4.01 22.91
CA GLY A 195 -11.91 -3.54 21.59
C GLY A 195 -11.59 -2.07 21.35
N ASP A 196 -10.49 -1.56 21.91
CA ASP A 196 -10.07 -0.15 21.82
C ASP A 196 -8.68 0.07 21.18
N MET A 197 -8.05 -0.99 20.69
CA MET A 197 -6.71 -1.08 20.08
C MET A 197 -5.51 -0.98 21.03
N GLN A 198 -5.72 -1.00 22.35
CA GLN A 198 -4.64 -1.17 23.32
C GLN A 198 -4.24 -2.65 23.46
N LEU A 199 -3.00 -2.88 23.90
CA LEU A 199 -2.47 -4.22 24.13
C LEU A 199 -2.88 -4.72 25.53
N ASP A 200 -3.72 -5.75 25.59
CA ASP A 200 -3.97 -6.58 26.77
C ASP A 200 -3.30 -7.96 26.59
N LEU A 201 -3.22 -8.75 27.67
CA LEU A 201 -2.76 -10.15 27.59
C LEU A 201 -3.82 -11.12 28.13
N LEU A 202 -3.99 -12.29 27.48
CA LEU A 202 -4.88 -13.37 27.89
C LEU A 202 -4.06 -14.61 28.29
N GLY A 203 -4.32 -15.17 29.47
CA GLY A 203 -3.60 -16.34 29.98
C GLY A 203 -4.09 -16.81 31.34
N ILE A 204 -3.26 -17.55 32.08
CA ILE A 204 -3.61 -18.08 33.42
C ILE A 204 -2.63 -17.50 34.44
N PRO A 205 -3.08 -16.65 35.40
CA PRO A 205 -2.20 -16.05 36.38
C PRO A 205 -1.64 -17.09 37.34
N PHE A 206 -0.43 -16.84 37.84
CA PHE A 206 0.21 -17.68 38.84
C PHE A 206 -0.39 -17.44 40.23
N THR A 207 -0.63 -18.51 40.99
CA THR A 207 -1.07 -18.45 42.38
C THR A 207 -0.43 -19.58 43.19
N ASP A 208 0.26 -19.26 44.28
CA ASP A 208 0.91 -20.25 45.17
C ASP A 208 -0.08 -21.25 45.78
N LEU A 209 -1.35 -20.88 45.90
CA LEU A 209 -2.41 -21.72 46.44
C LEU A 209 -3.03 -22.58 45.34
N ALA A 210 -2.94 -23.90 45.50
CA ALA A 210 -3.62 -24.86 44.65
C ALA A 210 -5.15 -24.76 44.83
N THR A 211 -5.79 -23.92 44.02
CA THR A 211 -7.25 -23.73 44.02
C THR A 211 -7.97 -24.96 43.43
N PRO A 212 -8.80 -25.67 44.22
CA PRO A 212 -9.42 -26.92 43.80
C PRO A 212 -10.74 -26.69 43.04
N ASP A 213 -10.80 -25.71 42.13
CA ASP A 213 -11.99 -25.43 41.34
C ASP A 213 -11.95 -26.09 39.96
N LYS A 214 -13.01 -26.87 39.68
CA LYS A 214 -13.19 -27.69 38.46
C LYS A 214 -14.23 -27.13 37.49
N GLN A 215 -14.78 -25.92 37.73
CA GLN A 215 -16.05 -25.49 37.12
C GLN A 215 -16.05 -24.10 36.46
N ALA A 216 -14.90 -23.43 36.33
CA ALA A 216 -14.77 -22.22 35.52
C ALA A 216 -13.48 -22.24 34.69
N SER A 217 -13.46 -21.51 33.57
CA SER A 217 -12.23 -21.23 32.84
C SER A 217 -11.28 -20.42 33.74
N LYS A 218 -10.02 -20.87 33.85
CA LYS A 218 -8.99 -20.18 34.65
C LYS A 218 -8.38 -18.97 33.93
N LEU A 219 -8.81 -18.72 32.69
CA LEU A 219 -8.33 -17.62 31.85
C LEU A 219 -8.72 -16.26 32.45
N LYS A 220 -7.72 -15.41 32.65
CA LYS A 220 -7.86 -14.00 33.06
C LYS A 220 -7.18 -13.09 32.05
N ILE A 221 -7.51 -11.81 32.13
CA ILE A 221 -6.86 -10.75 31.35
C ILE A 221 -5.88 -10.00 32.26
N TRP A 222 -4.70 -9.74 31.73
CA TRP A 222 -3.84 -8.65 32.17
C TRP A 222 -4.33 -7.43 31.43
N ARG A 223 -5.10 -6.59 32.12
CA ARG A 223 -5.66 -5.37 31.56
C ARG A 223 -4.65 -4.25 31.67
N ASN A 224 -4.43 -3.55 30.58
CA ASN A 224 -3.47 -2.46 30.52
C ASN A 224 -3.86 -1.29 31.44
N LEU A 225 -2.92 -0.81 32.26
CA LEU A 225 -3.10 0.34 33.15
C LEU A 225 -2.37 1.60 32.68
N LEU A 226 -1.36 1.46 31.81
CA LEU A 226 -0.42 2.53 31.50
C LEU A 226 -1.05 3.63 30.66
N VAL A 227 -2.03 3.26 29.86
CA VAL A 227 -2.73 4.21 29.02
C VAL A 227 -3.44 5.25 29.89
N ASP A 228 -4.21 4.87 30.93
CA ASP A 228 -4.97 5.79 31.79
C ASP A 228 -4.19 6.38 32.99
N SER A 229 -2.96 5.91 33.29
CA SER A 229 -2.26 6.28 34.53
C SER A 229 -0.89 6.95 34.33
N ASN A 230 -0.82 8.25 34.63
CA ASN A 230 0.43 9.04 34.58
C ASN A 230 1.48 8.66 35.67
N ASN A 231 1.20 7.69 36.54
CA ASN A 231 2.04 7.41 37.71
C ASN A 231 1.80 6.01 38.32
N SER A 232 1.69 4.97 37.48
CA SER A 232 1.64 3.58 37.96
C SER A 232 3.04 2.94 37.94
N THR A 233 3.35 2.15 38.97
CA THR A 233 4.54 1.28 39.01
C THR A 233 4.28 -0.11 38.42
N ALA A 234 3.03 -0.42 38.08
CA ALA A 234 2.58 -1.68 37.50
C ALA A 234 1.96 -1.45 36.11
N ALA A 235 2.33 -2.28 35.13
CA ALA A 235 1.82 -2.12 33.77
C ALA A 235 0.41 -2.69 33.56
N PHE A 236 0.05 -3.71 34.33
CA PHE A 236 -1.23 -4.43 34.18
C PHE A 236 -1.84 -4.80 35.53
N ASP A 237 -3.17 -4.90 35.60
CA ASP A 237 -3.89 -5.62 36.65
C ASP A 237 -4.61 -6.88 36.12
N ILE A 238 -4.96 -7.79 37.04
CA ILE A 238 -5.70 -9.01 36.70
C ILE A 238 -7.20 -8.73 36.74
N ALA A 239 -7.84 -8.87 35.58
CA ALA A 239 -9.27 -8.74 35.39
C ALA A 239 -9.92 -10.06 34.92
N ASP A 240 -11.25 -10.17 35.05
CA ASP A 240 -12.00 -11.27 34.44
C ASP A 240 -11.90 -11.22 32.91
N SER A 241 -11.81 -12.38 32.28
CA SER A 241 -11.72 -12.45 30.82
C SER A 241 -13.08 -12.15 30.17
N PRO A 242 -13.11 -11.39 29.05
CA PRO A 242 -14.34 -10.99 28.35
C PRO A 242 -14.95 -12.14 27.54
N LEU A 243 -14.87 -13.37 28.06
CA LEU A 243 -15.44 -14.57 27.45
C LEU A 243 -16.93 -14.65 27.83
N LEU A 244 -17.78 -14.24 26.89
CA LEU A 244 -19.22 -14.22 27.04
C LEU A 244 -19.74 -15.65 27.22
N ASP A 245 -20.63 -15.84 28.20
CA ASP A 245 -21.18 -17.15 28.55
C ASP A 245 -20.11 -18.22 28.88
N ALA A 246 -18.93 -17.85 29.41
CA ALA A 246 -17.82 -18.78 29.70
C ALA A 246 -18.22 -20.04 30.50
N ALA A 247 -19.26 -19.97 31.36
CA ALA A 247 -19.79 -21.12 32.10
C ALA A 247 -20.46 -22.21 31.21
N LYS A 248 -20.76 -21.91 29.94
CA LYS A 248 -21.27 -22.88 28.94
C LYS A 248 -20.13 -23.56 28.16
N ALA A 249 -18.93 -23.00 28.20
CA ALA A 249 -17.74 -23.55 27.55
C ALA A 249 -17.05 -24.59 28.47
N PRO A 250 -16.35 -25.59 27.90
CA PRO A 250 -15.47 -26.43 28.70
C PRO A 250 -14.26 -25.60 29.18
N ALA A 251 -13.79 -25.86 30.40
CA ALA A 251 -12.67 -25.12 30.98
C ALA A 251 -11.39 -25.28 30.14
N CYS A 252 -10.88 -24.18 29.59
CA CYS A 252 -9.60 -24.17 28.89
C CYS A 252 -8.46 -24.06 29.92
N ASN A 253 -7.67 -25.13 30.08
CA ASN A 253 -6.31 -25.00 30.59
C ASN A 253 -5.40 -24.75 29.39
N LEU A 254 -4.84 -23.55 29.28
CA LEU A 254 -3.99 -23.13 28.18
C LEU A 254 -2.78 -24.07 28.04
N ALA A 255 -2.52 -24.59 26.84
CA ALA A 255 -1.45 -25.57 26.62
C ALA A 255 -0.04 -24.97 26.80
N LYS A 256 0.94 -25.80 27.14
CA LYS A 256 2.36 -25.40 27.19
C LYS A 256 3.23 -26.36 26.36
N PRO A 257 3.86 -25.90 25.26
CA PRO A 257 3.56 -24.65 24.56
C PRO A 257 2.15 -24.67 23.93
N HIS A 258 1.67 -23.52 23.48
CA HIS A 258 0.46 -23.40 22.66
C HIS A 258 0.72 -22.59 21.40
N SER A 259 -0.22 -22.68 20.44
CA SER A 259 -0.24 -21.86 19.23
C SER A 259 -1.56 -21.09 19.08
N SER A 260 -2.20 -20.76 20.21
CA SER A 260 -3.31 -19.81 20.26
C SER A 260 -3.01 -18.54 19.46
N ALA A 261 -4.02 -17.97 18.80
CA ALA A 261 -3.89 -16.85 17.88
C ALA A 261 -5.04 -15.84 18.01
N PHE A 262 -4.79 -14.60 17.60
CA PHE A 262 -5.75 -13.52 17.50
C PHE A 262 -5.89 -13.10 16.03
N VAL A 263 -6.93 -13.62 15.36
CA VAL A 263 -7.08 -13.55 13.90
C VAL A 263 -8.56 -13.69 13.51
N ASP A 264 -9.00 -12.99 12.48
CA ASP A 264 -10.36 -13.05 11.92
C ASP A 264 -10.63 -14.44 11.31
N LEU A 265 -11.57 -15.19 11.88
CA LEU A 265 -11.90 -16.58 11.49
C LEU A 265 -13.33 -16.73 10.97
N ASN A 266 -14.27 -15.86 11.36
CA ASN A 266 -15.64 -15.83 10.83
C ASN A 266 -15.76 -15.00 9.53
N GLY A 267 -14.73 -14.23 9.16
CA GLY A 267 -14.65 -13.44 7.95
C GLY A 267 -15.24 -12.03 8.02
N ASP A 268 -15.49 -11.46 9.20
CA ASP A 268 -16.09 -10.13 9.35
C ASP A 268 -15.06 -8.97 9.43
N CYS A 269 -13.77 -9.25 9.31
CA CYS A 269 -12.65 -8.30 9.47
C CYS A 269 -12.42 -7.78 10.91
N LEU A 270 -12.95 -8.47 11.93
CA LEU A 270 -12.61 -8.30 13.34
C LEU A 270 -11.83 -9.55 13.80
N ALA A 271 -10.78 -9.39 14.61
CA ALA A 271 -10.01 -10.55 15.07
C ALA A 271 -10.76 -11.38 16.13
N ASP A 272 -10.84 -12.68 15.88
CA ASP A 272 -11.37 -13.70 16.78
C ASP A 272 -10.23 -14.35 17.59
N LEU A 273 -10.57 -15.12 18.62
CA LEU A 273 -9.60 -15.89 19.42
C LEU A 273 -9.64 -17.37 19.05
N PHE A 274 -8.50 -17.89 18.59
CA PHE A 274 -8.23 -19.33 18.55
C PHE A 274 -7.43 -19.72 19.79
N LEU A 275 -7.95 -20.57 20.66
CA LEU A 275 -7.26 -21.04 21.88
C LEU A 275 -6.92 -22.52 21.78
N VAL A 276 -5.65 -22.87 22.03
CA VAL A 276 -5.20 -24.27 22.16
C VAL A 276 -5.13 -24.65 23.64
N CYS A 277 -5.99 -25.58 24.06
CA CYS A 277 -6.14 -26.02 25.44
C CYS A 277 -5.63 -27.46 25.62
N SER A 278 -5.03 -27.76 26.77
CA SER A 278 -4.57 -29.10 27.14
C SER A 278 -5.54 -29.75 28.13
N GLU A 279 -6.05 -30.94 27.78
CA GLU A 279 -6.76 -31.83 28.68
C GLU A 279 -5.79 -32.90 29.21
N GLU A 280 -5.41 -32.79 30.49
CA GLU A 280 -4.57 -33.79 31.16
C GLU A 280 -5.42 -35.01 31.57
N SER A 281 -5.18 -36.15 30.93
CA SER A 281 -5.65 -37.46 31.38
C SER A 281 -4.51 -38.25 32.02
N PHE A 282 -4.84 -39.19 32.91
CA PHE A 282 -3.88 -39.97 33.73
C PHE A 282 -2.82 -40.77 32.94
N LEU A 283 -2.95 -40.85 31.60
CA LEU A 283 -2.06 -41.59 30.70
C LEU A 283 -1.55 -40.77 29.50
N ASN A 284 -2.16 -39.63 29.16
CA ASN A 284 -1.81 -38.78 28.00
C ASN A 284 -2.33 -37.36 28.21
N SER A 285 -1.59 -36.34 27.73
CA SER A 285 -2.15 -35.02 27.46
C SER A 285 -2.80 -35.00 26.08
N LYS A 286 -4.01 -34.44 25.98
CA LYS A 286 -4.77 -34.30 24.74
C LYS A 286 -4.89 -32.82 24.40
N LEU A 287 -4.54 -32.43 23.18
CA LEU A 287 -4.75 -31.07 22.71
C LEU A 287 -6.17 -30.91 22.15
N THR A 288 -6.77 -29.79 22.50
CA THR A 288 -8.12 -29.37 22.11
C THR A 288 -8.05 -27.92 21.64
N TYR A 289 -9.04 -27.49 20.87
CA TYR A 289 -9.15 -26.10 20.43
C TYR A 289 -10.52 -25.51 20.81
N GLN A 290 -10.55 -24.19 20.98
CA GLN A 290 -11.76 -23.40 21.13
C GLN A 290 -11.65 -22.15 20.25
N ILE A 291 -12.68 -21.87 19.46
CA ILE A 291 -12.77 -20.65 18.65
C ILE A 291 -13.83 -19.74 19.28
N TRP A 292 -13.44 -18.51 19.59
CA TRP A 292 -14.31 -17.50 20.18
C TRP A 292 -14.39 -16.28 19.27
N THR A 293 -15.58 -16.00 18.74
CA THR A 293 -15.79 -14.86 17.84
C THR A 293 -15.97 -13.55 18.59
N ALA A 294 -15.44 -12.46 18.06
CA ALA A 294 -15.55 -11.14 18.66
C ALA A 294 -16.97 -10.56 18.51
N GLU A 295 -17.55 -10.09 19.61
CA GLU A 295 -18.91 -9.54 19.68
C GLU A 295 -18.86 -8.04 20.01
N LYS A 296 -19.62 -7.26 19.24
CA LYS A 296 -19.74 -5.81 19.38
C LYS A 296 -20.76 -5.45 20.47
N LEU A 297 -20.68 -4.23 21.00
CA LEU A 297 -21.69 -3.68 21.90
C LEU A 297 -23.08 -3.72 21.23
N ASN A 298 -24.07 -4.25 21.95
CA ASN A 298 -25.47 -4.23 21.50
C ASN A 298 -26.05 -2.79 21.60
N SER A 299 -27.28 -2.59 21.11
CA SER A 299 -27.95 -1.27 21.13
C SER A 299 -28.25 -0.70 22.53
N LYS A 300 -27.91 -1.41 23.62
CA LYS A 300 -28.00 -0.96 25.01
C LYS A 300 -26.62 -0.69 25.64
N GLY A 301 -25.52 -0.89 24.91
CA GLY A 301 -24.16 -0.76 25.45
C GLY A 301 -23.69 -1.97 26.26
N GLU A 302 -24.28 -3.15 26.05
CA GLU A 302 -23.93 -4.38 26.78
C GLU A 302 -23.39 -5.46 25.82
N GLY A 303 -22.63 -6.42 26.34
CA GLY A 303 -22.29 -7.66 25.62
C GLY A 303 -21.07 -7.60 24.69
N SER A 304 -20.20 -6.60 24.80
CA SER A 304 -18.88 -6.61 24.14
C SER A 304 -17.96 -7.68 24.74
N GLY A 305 -17.25 -8.44 23.91
CA GLY A 305 -16.36 -9.50 24.35
C GLY A 305 -16.16 -10.55 23.26
N PHE A 306 -15.98 -11.81 23.65
CA PHE A 306 -15.85 -12.94 22.73
C PHE A 306 -16.85 -14.06 23.08
N ARG A 307 -17.56 -14.61 22.10
CA ARG A 307 -18.52 -15.71 22.28
C ARG A 307 -17.98 -17.00 21.68
N LEU A 308 -18.10 -18.12 22.39
CA LEU A 308 -17.69 -19.43 21.86
C LEU A 308 -18.50 -19.78 20.60
N ALA A 309 -17.80 -19.91 19.47
CA ALA A 309 -18.37 -20.32 18.18
C ALA A 309 -18.23 -21.83 17.97
N SER A 310 -17.02 -22.37 18.14
CA SER A 310 -16.74 -23.80 17.96
C SER A 310 -15.67 -24.32 18.92
N LYS A 311 -15.58 -25.64 19.01
CA LYS A 311 -14.58 -26.36 19.82
C LYS A 311 -14.40 -27.78 19.28
N GLY A 312 -13.24 -28.35 19.52
CA GLY A 312 -12.98 -29.74 19.13
C GLY A 312 -11.62 -30.25 19.58
N ASP A 313 -11.28 -31.42 19.06
CA ASP A 313 -10.00 -32.08 19.32
C ASP A 313 -8.99 -31.72 18.23
N LEU A 314 -7.74 -31.49 18.62
CA LEU A 314 -6.63 -31.46 17.66
C LEU A 314 -6.07 -32.88 17.46
N PRO A 315 -5.58 -33.24 16.28
CA PRO A 315 -5.03 -34.57 16.03
C PRO A 315 -3.88 -34.92 16.99
N PRO A 316 -3.70 -36.21 17.35
CA PRO A 316 -2.57 -36.62 18.17
C PRO A 316 -1.24 -36.29 17.48
N GLY A 317 -0.27 -35.81 18.27
CA GLY A 317 1.04 -35.42 17.75
C GLY A 317 1.08 -34.08 17.01
N THR A 318 0.02 -33.26 17.10
CA THR A 318 0.00 -31.88 16.58
C THR A 318 1.12 -31.03 17.21
N GLY A 319 1.94 -30.43 16.36
CA GLY A 319 2.94 -29.42 16.74
C GLY A 319 2.36 -27.99 16.71
N SER A 320 3.17 -26.99 16.40
CA SER A 320 2.70 -25.60 16.32
C SER A 320 1.74 -25.36 15.15
N LEU A 321 0.67 -24.61 15.42
CA LEU A 321 -0.29 -24.14 14.42
C LEU A 321 0.14 -22.79 13.85
N SER A 322 -0.07 -22.60 12.56
CA SER A 322 0.09 -21.34 11.82
C SER A 322 -1.20 -21.03 11.05
N PHE A 323 -1.42 -19.76 10.71
CA PHE A 323 -2.70 -19.26 10.19
C PHE A 323 -2.50 -18.48 8.89
N GLY A 324 -3.28 -18.78 7.84
CA GLY A 324 -3.24 -18.06 6.56
C GLY A 324 -4.12 -18.72 5.49
N ASP A 325 -4.51 -17.95 4.47
CA ASP A 325 -5.33 -18.39 3.34
C ASP A 325 -4.49 -19.20 2.33
N VAL A 326 -4.66 -20.54 2.27
CA VAL A 326 -3.78 -21.43 1.50
C VAL A 326 -4.32 -21.72 0.09
N ASP A 327 -5.64 -21.72 -0.10
CA ASP A 327 -6.29 -22.00 -1.38
C ASP A 327 -6.89 -20.76 -2.10
N ARG A 328 -6.76 -19.56 -1.49
CA ARG A 328 -7.15 -18.25 -2.03
C ARG A 328 -8.66 -18.15 -2.25
N ASP A 329 -9.40 -18.53 -1.20
CA ASP A 329 -10.86 -18.42 -1.12
C ASP A 329 -11.36 -17.21 -0.29
N GLY A 330 -10.46 -16.51 0.42
CA GLY A 330 -10.77 -15.34 1.24
C GLY A 330 -11.03 -15.65 2.71
N THR A 331 -10.60 -16.83 3.19
CA THR A 331 -10.70 -17.29 4.58
C THR A 331 -9.32 -17.66 5.15
N ILE A 332 -9.19 -17.70 6.49
CA ILE A 332 -7.95 -18.11 7.15
C ILE A 332 -8.01 -19.60 7.49
N ASP A 333 -7.13 -20.39 6.85
CA ASP A 333 -6.92 -21.81 7.14
C ASP A 333 -5.95 -22.02 8.32
N VAL A 334 -5.90 -23.25 8.84
CA VAL A 334 -4.99 -23.65 9.92
C VAL A 334 -3.99 -24.70 9.42
N ILE A 335 -2.71 -24.34 9.40
CA ILE A 335 -1.59 -25.14 8.90
C ILE A 335 -0.81 -25.68 10.11
N PHE A 336 -0.58 -27.00 10.18
CA PHE A 336 0.10 -27.61 11.32
C PHE A 336 0.79 -28.95 10.99
N PRO A 337 1.96 -29.24 11.58
CA PRO A 337 2.57 -30.55 11.49
C PRO A 337 1.92 -31.53 12.49
N THR A 338 1.82 -32.80 12.12
CA THR A 338 1.52 -33.91 13.06
C THR A 338 2.55 -35.00 12.92
N CYS A 339 3.12 -35.47 14.02
CA CYS A 339 4.09 -36.57 14.02
C CYS A 339 3.66 -37.73 14.94
N ASP A 340 3.95 -38.97 14.55
CA ASP A 340 3.77 -40.15 15.41
C ASP A 340 4.60 -40.02 16.70
N PRO A 341 4.26 -40.74 17.81
CA PRO A 341 5.00 -40.68 19.07
C PRO A 341 6.49 -41.04 19.00
N SER A 342 6.93 -41.73 17.94
CA SER A 342 8.35 -42.01 17.67
C SER A 342 9.11 -40.82 17.05
N GLY A 343 8.39 -39.85 16.49
CA GLY A 343 8.93 -38.78 15.64
C GLY A 343 9.35 -39.21 14.23
N ASP A 344 9.29 -40.51 13.91
CA ASP A 344 9.80 -41.08 12.64
C ASP A 344 8.79 -40.96 11.46
N ASN A 345 7.53 -40.60 11.70
CA ASN A 345 6.55 -40.30 10.64
C ASN A 345 5.88 -38.94 10.91
N CYS A 346 6.22 -37.92 10.12
CA CYS A 346 5.57 -36.61 10.18
C CYS A 346 4.73 -36.32 8.93
N PHE A 347 3.69 -35.51 9.11
CA PHE A 347 2.80 -35.00 8.06
C PHE A 347 2.66 -33.48 8.22
N ILE A 348 2.53 -32.76 7.11
CA ILE A 348 2.01 -31.39 7.06
C ILE A 348 0.51 -31.48 6.78
N ASN A 349 -0.30 -30.77 7.56
CA ASN A 349 -1.74 -30.71 7.41
C ASN A 349 -2.19 -29.26 7.21
N VAL A 350 -3.25 -29.07 6.41
CA VAL A 350 -4.01 -27.82 6.32
C VAL A 350 -5.47 -28.17 6.55
N ALA A 351 -6.07 -27.61 7.60
CA ALA A 351 -7.51 -27.68 7.82
C ALA A 351 -8.14 -26.42 7.24
N PHE A 352 -8.97 -26.59 6.22
CA PHE A 352 -9.56 -25.49 5.46
C PHE A 352 -10.74 -24.85 6.20
N ASN A 353 -10.85 -23.53 6.16
CA ASN A 353 -11.91 -22.80 6.86
C ASN A 353 -13.13 -22.55 5.95
N ARG A 354 -14.11 -23.46 6.00
CA ARG A 354 -15.28 -23.34 5.12
C ARG A 354 -16.23 -22.23 5.56
N GLN A 355 -16.35 -21.23 4.70
CA GLN A 355 -17.33 -20.14 4.77
C GLN A 355 -18.13 -20.05 3.45
N VAL A 356 -19.16 -19.22 3.41
CA VAL A 356 -19.86 -18.83 2.18
C VAL A 356 -18.84 -18.25 1.19
N PRO A 357 -18.63 -18.87 0.01
CA PRO A 357 -17.54 -18.53 -0.90
C PRO A 357 -17.81 -17.24 -1.69
N LEU A 358 -16.76 -16.65 -2.27
CA LEU A 358 -16.92 -15.54 -3.21
C LEU A 358 -17.72 -15.97 -4.46
N CYS A 359 -18.69 -15.16 -4.88
CA CYS A 359 -19.35 -15.29 -6.16
C CYS A 359 -18.30 -15.13 -7.27
N SER A 360 -18.12 -16.16 -8.10
CA SER A 360 -17.24 -16.11 -9.27
C SER A 360 -18.04 -15.80 -10.55
N PRO A 361 -18.20 -14.52 -10.94
CA PRO A 361 -18.60 -14.18 -12.30
C PRO A 361 -17.42 -14.54 -13.20
N ARG A 362 -17.52 -15.64 -13.94
CA ARG A 362 -16.61 -15.89 -15.05
C ARG A 362 -16.90 -14.84 -16.12
N ILE A 363 -16.03 -13.84 -16.25
CA ILE A 363 -16.16 -12.83 -17.29
C ILE A 363 -15.71 -13.49 -18.61
N ASP A 364 -16.63 -14.22 -19.25
CA ASP A 364 -16.42 -14.82 -20.57
C ASP A 364 -16.19 -13.70 -21.60
N GLY A 365 -14.92 -13.41 -21.86
CA GLY A 365 -14.52 -12.19 -22.54
C GLY A 365 -14.77 -12.18 -24.05
N PHE A 366 -15.32 -11.06 -24.54
CA PHE A 366 -15.05 -10.59 -25.89
C PHE A 366 -15.08 -9.05 -25.92
N PHE A 367 -13.89 -8.44 -25.96
CA PHE A 367 -13.57 -7.02 -25.76
C PHE A 367 -13.76 -6.47 -24.34
N GLY A 368 -12.67 -5.92 -23.79
CA GLY A 368 -12.74 -5.04 -22.64
C GLY A 368 -13.39 -3.72 -23.02
N GLY A 369 -14.46 -3.36 -22.32
CA GLY A 369 -15.07 -2.03 -22.35
C GLY A 369 -15.01 -1.42 -20.96
N GLY A 370 -14.58 -0.15 -20.87
CA GLY A 370 -14.65 0.61 -19.62
C GLY A 370 -16.09 0.83 -19.15
N PRO A 371 -16.28 1.38 -17.93
CA PRO A 371 -17.61 1.53 -17.35
C PRO A 371 -18.47 2.48 -18.19
N GLY A 372 -19.54 1.93 -18.78
CA GLY A 372 -20.62 2.70 -19.39
C GLY A 372 -20.72 2.59 -20.91
N TYR A 373 -21.37 1.52 -21.40
CA TYR A 373 -22.33 1.60 -22.52
C TYR A 373 -23.34 0.45 -22.38
N GLY A 374 -24.60 0.80 -22.12
CA GLY A 374 -25.69 -0.19 -22.06
C GLY A 374 -26.03 -0.71 -23.46
N ALA A 375 -25.83 -2.02 -23.69
CA ALA A 375 -26.18 -2.65 -24.95
C ALA A 375 -27.71 -2.87 -25.07
N PHE A 376 -28.40 -1.94 -25.72
CA PHE A 376 -29.76 -2.17 -26.23
C PHE A 376 -29.71 -3.24 -27.34
N GLY A 377 -30.40 -4.38 -27.18
CA GLY A 377 -30.43 -5.37 -28.27
C GLY A 377 -31.22 -6.66 -28.03
N GLY A 378 -32.52 -6.64 -28.36
CA GLY A 378 -33.17 -7.77 -29.04
C GLY A 378 -33.77 -8.90 -28.20
N HIS A 379 -35.11 -8.93 -28.14
CA HIS A 379 -35.87 -10.13 -27.81
C HIS A 379 -35.48 -11.33 -28.70
N LYS A 380 -35.30 -12.51 -28.08
CA LYS A 380 -35.74 -13.80 -28.68
C LYS A 380 -36.11 -14.80 -27.60
N LYS A 381 -37.31 -15.39 -27.73
CA LYS A 381 -37.88 -16.38 -26.80
C LYS A 381 -37.41 -17.79 -27.15
N ALA A 382 -36.88 -18.52 -26.15
CA ALA A 382 -37.12 -19.94 -25.89
C ALA A 382 -36.47 -20.28 -24.53
N GLY A 383 -37.06 -20.99 -23.58
CA GLY A 383 -38.42 -21.51 -23.50
C GLY A 383 -38.46 -22.92 -22.92
N HIS A 384 -38.59 -23.04 -21.59
CA HIS A 384 -39.28 -24.10 -20.82
C HIS A 384 -38.86 -24.00 -19.34
N ALA A 385 -39.79 -23.62 -18.48
CA ALA A 385 -39.75 -23.86 -17.04
C ALA A 385 -41.13 -24.44 -16.64
N PRO A 386 -41.21 -25.50 -15.83
CA PRO A 386 -42.49 -25.98 -15.31
C PRO A 386 -43.02 -25.02 -14.24
N THR A 387 -44.29 -24.67 -14.36
CA THR A 387 -45.00 -23.76 -13.45
C THR A 387 -45.17 -24.33 -12.05
N PHE A 388 -44.86 -23.52 -11.03
CA PHE A 388 -45.57 -23.52 -9.75
C PHE A 388 -46.32 -22.20 -9.60
N GLN A 389 -47.62 -22.29 -9.28
CA GLN A 389 -48.51 -21.13 -9.17
C GLN A 389 -48.31 -20.41 -7.84
N THR A 390 -48.08 -19.10 -7.87
CA THR A 390 -48.17 -18.22 -6.70
C THR A 390 -49.44 -17.38 -6.78
N ASN A 391 -50.37 -17.62 -5.85
CA ASN A 391 -51.44 -16.65 -5.58
C ASN A 391 -50.86 -15.53 -4.70
N ALA A 392 -50.97 -14.29 -5.16
CA ALA A 392 -50.52 -13.13 -4.42
C ALA A 392 -51.69 -12.47 -3.66
N SER A 393 -51.59 -12.40 -2.33
CA SER A 393 -52.22 -11.33 -1.54
C SER A 393 -51.69 -11.28 -0.10
N ASN A 394 -51.14 -10.12 0.28
CA ASN A 394 -51.04 -9.57 1.64
C ASN A 394 -50.46 -10.45 2.78
N ALA A 395 -49.26 -10.12 3.25
CA ALA A 395 -49.04 -9.62 4.63
C ALA A 395 -47.56 -9.27 4.94
N SER A 396 -47.38 -8.15 5.66
CA SER A 396 -46.35 -7.88 6.69
C SER A 396 -44.85 -8.21 6.49
N HIS A 397 -44.03 -7.23 6.86
CA HIS A 397 -42.60 -7.33 7.20
C HIS A 397 -42.14 -8.70 7.72
N ALA A 398 -41.36 -9.40 6.91
CA ALA A 398 -40.40 -10.41 7.37
C ALA A 398 -39.16 -10.36 6.46
N LYS A 399 -38.07 -9.75 6.95
CA LYS A 399 -36.73 -9.98 6.39
C LYS A 399 -36.38 -11.45 6.68
N ARG A 400 -36.72 -12.37 5.77
CA ARG A 400 -36.02 -13.65 5.71
C ARG A 400 -34.61 -13.37 5.23
N LYS A 401 -33.59 -13.70 6.05
CA LYS A 401 -32.23 -13.97 5.55
C LYS A 401 -32.41 -14.97 4.40
N SER A 402 -32.18 -14.55 3.16
CA SER A 402 -31.86 -15.51 2.10
C SER A 402 -30.50 -16.09 2.46
N GLU A 403 -30.37 -17.42 2.44
CA GLU A 403 -29.06 -18.06 2.45
C GLU A 403 -28.28 -17.49 1.26
N LEU A 404 -27.22 -16.72 1.55
CA LEU A 404 -26.30 -16.23 0.52
C LEU A 404 -25.58 -17.45 -0.04
N GLN A 405 -25.88 -17.83 -1.28
CA GLN A 405 -25.21 -18.95 -1.95
C GLN A 405 -23.75 -18.63 -2.26
N CYS A 406 -23.39 -17.34 -2.32
CA CYS A 406 -22.04 -16.81 -2.41
C CYS A 406 -22.03 -15.33 -1.97
N ARG A 407 -20.85 -14.77 -1.65
CA ARG A 407 -20.64 -13.35 -1.30
C ARG A 407 -20.24 -12.52 -2.52
N VAL A 408 -20.71 -11.29 -2.62
CA VAL A 408 -20.15 -10.33 -3.60
C VAL A 408 -18.83 -9.75 -3.07
N ALA A 409 -18.05 -9.08 -3.94
CA ALA A 409 -16.71 -8.58 -3.56
C ALA A 409 -16.78 -7.40 -2.57
N GLU A 410 -17.93 -6.76 -2.48
CA GLU A 410 -18.25 -5.67 -1.57
C GLU A 410 -18.57 -6.19 -0.15
N ASP A 411 -18.93 -7.48 -0.03
CA ASP A 411 -19.36 -8.15 1.21
C ASP A 411 -18.26 -9.07 1.81
N LEU A 412 -16.97 -8.76 1.56
CA LEU A 412 -15.85 -9.56 2.08
C LEU A 412 -15.74 -9.53 3.61
N CYS A 413 -16.05 -8.40 4.24
CA CYS A 413 -16.06 -8.20 5.70
C CYS A 413 -17.46 -8.41 6.31
N VAL A 414 -18.07 -9.56 6.01
CA VAL A 414 -19.39 -9.95 6.56
C VAL A 414 -19.23 -11.28 7.28
N ALA A 415 -19.69 -11.35 8.53
CA ALA A 415 -19.56 -12.56 9.34
C ALA A 415 -20.30 -13.76 8.72
N ASP A 416 -19.64 -14.92 8.72
CA ASP A 416 -20.32 -16.21 8.64
C ASP A 416 -20.66 -16.70 10.04
N ASP A 417 -21.96 -16.88 10.31
CA ASP A 417 -22.40 -17.54 11.56
C ASP A 417 -22.15 -19.07 11.50
N ASN A 418 -21.90 -19.64 10.32
CA ASN A 418 -21.82 -21.08 10.08
C ASN A 418 -20.42 -21.57 9.66
N PHE A 419 -19.36 -20.77 9.84
CA PHE A 419 -18.01 -21.18 9.46
C PHE A 419 -17.57 -22.46 10.18
N SER A 420 -16.78 -23.30 9.51
CA SER A 420 -16.32 -24.56 10.09
C SER A 420 -14.92 -24.95 9.65
N ILE A 421 -14.10 -25.39 10.61
CA ILE A 421 -12.76 -25.93 10.41
C ILE A 421 -12.77 -27.38 10.92
N ASP A 422 -12.62 -28.36 10.02
CA ASP A 422 -12.65 -29.79 10.36
C ASP A 422 -11.23 -30.38 10.46
N PHE A 423 -10.79 -30.62 11.70
CA PHE A 423 -9.51 -31.24 12.02
C PHE A 423 -9.51 -32.78 11.96
N THR A 424 -10.59 -33.44 11.52
CA THR A 424 -10.69 -34.91 11.53
C THR A 424 -9.80 -35.55 10.45
N VAL A 425 -8.79 -36.30 10.91
CA VAL A 425 -7.89 -37.07 10.03
C VAL A 425 -8.63 -38.28 9.46
N SER A 426 -9.11 -38.17 8.22
CA SER A 426 -9.62 -39.32 7.47
C SER A 426 -9.45 -39.15 5.96
N ASN A 427 -9.34 -40.26 5.23
CA ASN A 427 -9.24 -40.24 3.75
C ASN A 427 -10.50 -39.70 3.04
N GLY A 428 -11.61 -39.52 3.77
CA GLY A 428 -12.86 -38.96 3.27
C GLY A 428 -13.08 -37.49 3.66
N ASN A 429 -12.27 -36.93 4.56
CA ASN A 429 -12.34 -35.50 4.90
C ASN A 429 -11.70 -34.71 3.76
N GLY A 430 -12.54 -34.02 2.98
CA GLY A 430 -12.09 -33.13 1.92
C GLY A 430 -11.63 -31.76 2.39
N ASP A 431 -11.93 -31.39 3.63
CA ASP A 431 -11.59 -30.09 4.21
C ASP A 431 -10.31 -30.16 5.05
N MET A 432 -9.55 -31.24 4.87
CA MET A 432 -8.21 -31.42 5.42
C MET A 432 -7.25 -31.93 4.34
N LEU A 433 -6.30 -31.09 3.90
CA LEU A 433 -5.12 -31.55 3.18
C LEU A 433 -4.18 -32.23 4.19
N ARG A 434 -3.66 -33.41 3.87
CA ARG A 434 -2.65 -34.11 4.68
C ARG A 434 -1.60 -34.72 3.77
N VAL A 435 -0.34 -34.29 3.94
CA VAL A 435 0.78 -34.73 3.11
C VAL A 435 1.92 -35.27 3.98
N PRO A 436 2.43 -36.50 3.73
CA PRO A 436 3.61 -37.04 4.41
C PRO A 436 4.87 -36.23 4.07
N VAL A 437 5.70 -35.95 5.09
CA VAL A 437 6.90 -35.10 4.91
C VAL A 437 7.97 -35.80 4.07
N ASP A 438 8.07 -37.13 4.14
CA ASP A 438 9.01 -37.92 3.33
C ASP A 438 8.77 -37.75 1.81
N LYS A 439 7.51 -37.52 1.40
CA LYS A 439 7.14 -37.23 0.00
C LYS A 439 7.46 -35.82 -0.44
N LEU A 440 7.63 -34.89 0.50
CA LEU A 440 7.92 -33.48 0.21
C LEU A 440 9.42 -33.19 0.21
N THR A 441 10.14 -33.65 1.23
CA THR A 441 11.54 -33.26 1.48
C THR A 441 12.54 -34.41 1.30
N GLY A 442 12.08 -35.66 1.30
CA GLY A 442 12.92 -36.86 1.41
C GLY A 442 13.36 -37.19 2.84
N ASP A 443 13.08 -36.33 3.82
CA ASP A 443 13.33 -36.57 5.25
C ASP A 443 11.99 -36.93 5.94
N SER A 444 11.97 -37.94 6.82
CA SER A 444 10.72 -38.43 7.43
C SER A 444 10.22 -37.61 8.64
N ARG A 445 11.04 -36.67 9.13
CA ARG A 445 10.90 -36.04 10.47
C ARG A 445 11.02 -34.51 10.43
N ILE A 446 10.22 -33.82 11.23
CA ILE A 446 10.25 -32.35 11.41
C ILE A 446 10.90 -32.00 12.75
N LEU A 447 11.70 -30.93 12.79
CA LEU A 447 12.25 -30.35 14.03
C LEU A 447 11.18 -29.52 14.75
N LEU A 448 10.26 -30.17 15.46
CA LEU A 448 9.11 -29.52 16.13
C LEU A 448 9.49 -28.60 17.31
N LYS A 449 10.63 -28.85 17.97
CA LYS A 449 11.15 -28.05 19.08
C LYS A 449 12.62 -27.77 18.86
N ASP A 450 13.02 -26.56 19.21
CA ASP A 450 14.40 -26.09 19.22
C ASP A 450 15.17 -26.68 20.43
N VAL A 451 16.03 -27.66 20.18
CA VAL A 451 16.71 -28.44 21.23
C VAL A 451 17.93 -27.72 21.82
N LEU A 452 18.34 -26.58 21.26
CA LEU A 452 19.35 -25.70 21.88
C LEU A 452 18.74 -24.79 22.95
N ALA A 453 17.42 -24.73 23.07
CA ALA A 453 16.78 -24.07 24.19
C ALA A 453 17.21 -24.77 25.50
N PRO A 454 17.46 -24.03 26.59
CA PRO A 454 17.70 -24.61 27.91
C PRO A 454 16.61 -25.64 28.27
N PRO A 455 16.90 -26.78 28.92
CA PRO A 455 15.94 -27.88 29.07
C PRO A 455 14.61 -27.52 29.78
N HIS A 456 14.60 -26.43 30.54
CA HIS A 456 13.44 -25.89 31.25
C HIS A 456 12.57 -24.95 30.39
N LEU A 457 13.00 -24.65 29.15
CA LEU A 457 12.30 -23.81 28.19
C LEU A 457 11.73 -24.63 27.02
N ASP A 458 10.55 -24.24 26.55
CA ASP A 458 9.90 -24.80 25.37
C ASP A 458 9.85 -23.74 24.26
N LEU A 459 10.76 -23.83 23.29
CA LEU A 459 10.73 -23.04 22.04
C LEU A 459 10.31 -23.97 20.89
N PRO A 460 9.02 -24.00 20.52
CA PRO A 460 8.57 -24.78 19.38
C PRO A 460 8.98 -24.10 18.07
N ASN A 461 8.98 -24.86 16.97
CA ASN A 461 9.12 -24.32 15.62
C ASN A 461 7.78 -24.45 14.89
N SER A 462 7.22 -23.32 14.47
CA SER A 462 6.06 -23.24 13.57
C SER A 462 6.47 -23.52 12.13
N LEU A 463 5.48 -23.87 11.30
CA LEU A 463 5.62 -23.82 9.84
C LEU A 463 5.41 -22.36 9.43
N HIS A 464 6.46 -21.67 8.99
CA HIS A 464 6.36 -20.24 8.65
C HIS A 464 5.79 -20.08 7.24
N LEU A 465 4.66 -19.36 7.14
CA LEU A 465 4.03 -18.97 5.88
C LEU A 465 4.73 -17.74 5.29
N GLY A 466 4.92 -17.74 3.98
CA GLY A 466 5.39 -16.59 3.21
C GLY A 466 5.31 -16.91 1.73
N ASP A 467 4.85 -15.98 0.91
CA ASP A 467 4.78 -16.14 -0.54
C ASP A 467 6.11 -15.69 -1.17
N TYR A 468 7.04 -16.62 -1.39
CA TYR A 468 8.39 -16.28 -1.86
C TYR A 468 8.43 -15.92 -3.34
N ASN A 469 7.40 -16.33 -4.10
CA ASN A 469 7.31 -16.21 -5.55
C ASN A 469 6.26 -15.19 -6.04
N LYS A 470 5.55 -14.58 -5.07
CA LYS A 470 4.53 -13.54 -5.21
C LYS A 470 3.30 -13.98 -6.03
N ASP A 471 2.99 -15.29 -6.14
CA ASP A 471 1.83 -15.77 -6.95
C ASP A 471 0.46 -15.57 -6.28
N GLY A 472 0.46 -15.18 -5.01
CA GLY A 472 -0.71 -14.98 -4.17
C GLY A 472 -1.15 -16.21 -3.40
N TYR A 473 -0.32 -17.26 -3.32
CA TYR A 473 -0.57 -18.44 -2.50
C TYR A 473 0.60 -18.64 -1.52
N PRO A 474 0.36 -18.61 -0.19
CA PRO A 474 1.42 -18.76 0.79
C PRO A 474 2.20 -20.07 0.65
N ASP A 475 3.52 -19.96 0.55
CA ASP A 475 4.46 -21.09 0.62
C ASP A 475 4.89 -21.34 2.06
N LEU A 476 5.57 -22.46 2.32
CA LEU A 476 6.06 -22.83 3.65
C LEU A 476 7.59 -22.94 3.69
N VAL A 477 8.21 -22.50 4.79
CA VAL A 477 9.56 -22.95 5.16
C VAL A 477 9.48 -23.92 6.34
N VAL A 478 10.20 -25.05 6.22
CA VAL A 478 10.21 -26.13 7.21
C VAL A 478 11.63 -26.57 7.55
N VAL A 479 11.88 -26.88 8.83
CA VAL A 479 13.14 -27.48 9.29
C VAL A 479 12.92 -28.97 9.59
N THR A 480 13.70 -29.83 8.94
CA THR A 480 13.60 -31.29 9.03
C THR A 480 14.83 -31.91 9.68
N ILE A 481 14.67 -33.17 10.13
CA ILE A 481 15.74 -33.97 10.72
C ILE A 481 16.00 -35.17 9.80
N PRO A 482 17.09 -35.18 9.02
CA PRO A 482 17.40 -36.31 8.14
C PRO A 482 17.63 -37.59 8.94
N ASP A 483 17.28 -38.74 8.38
CA ASP A 483 17.43 -40.04 9.06
C ASP A 483 18.89 -40.50 9.14
N GLN A 484 19.67 -40.23 8.10
CA GLN A 484 21.11 -40.47 8.05
C GLN A 484 21.87 -39.16 7.98
N ILE A 485 22.95 -39.06 8.76
CA ILE A 485 23.86 -37.91 8.69
C ILE A 485 24.81 -38.04 7.50
N ALA A 486 25.28 -36.91 6.96
CA ALA A 486 26.19 -36.87 5.81
C ALA A 486 27.51 -37.63 6.02
N THR A 487 27.97 -37.79 7.27
CA THR A 487 29.17 -38.56 7.64
C THR A 487 28.90 -40.05 7.89
N GLY A 488 27.67 -40.51 7.70
CA GLY A 488 27.24 -41.90 7.90
C GLY A 488 26.74 -42.22 9.31
N GLY A 489 25.69 -43.04 9.38
CA GLY A 489 25.02 -43.44 10.63
C GLY A 489 23.67 -42.74 10.86
N ARG A 490 22.86 -43.28 11.78
CA ARG A 490 21.52 -42.74 12.08
C ARG A 490 21.64 -41.44 12.90
N ASN A 491 20.86 -40.44 12.52
CA ASN A 491 20.75 -39.16 13.22
C ASN A 491 19.80 -39.27 14.42
N SER A 492 20.01 -38.44 15.44
CA SER A 492 19.14 -38.37 16.63
C SER A 492 17.70 -38.04 16.23
N ALA A 493 16.72 -38.68 16.89
CA ALA A 493 15.29 -38.33 16.73
C ALA A 493 14.96 -36.91 17.22
N ARG A 494 15.83 -36.32 18.05
CA ARG A 494 15.75 -34.91 18.47
C ARG A 494 16.44 -33.95 17.49
N GLY A 495 17.17 -34.48 16.51
CA GLY A 495 17.91 -33.66 15.54
C GLY A 495 19.11 -32.94 16.12
N ASP A 496 19.66 -33.40 17.24
CA ASP A 496 20.78 -32.72 17.94
C ASP A 496 21.99 -32.48 17.03
N ARG A 497 22.22 -33.33 16.02
CA ARG A 497 23.43 -33.34 15.18
C ARG A 497 23.26 -32.60 13.85
N GLU A 498 22.45 -33.15 12.94
CA GLU A 498 22.22 -32.61 11.59
C GLU A 498 20.75 -32.25 11.42
N THR A 499 20.49 -31.10 10.79
CA THR A 499 19.16 -30.60 10.46
C THR A 499 19.21 -29.91 9.09
N ARG A 500 18.06 -29.82 8.39
CA ARG A 500 17.98 -29.23 7.04
C ARG A 500 16.79 -28.28 6.97
N VAL A 501 16.89 -27.26 6.13
CA VAL A 501 15.77 -26.35 5.84
C VAL A 501 15.34 -26.54 4.38
N HIS A 502 14.02 -26.54 4.15
CA HIS A 502 13.43 -26.67 2.83
C HIS A 502 12.34 -25.61 2.65
N ILE A 503 12.28 -25.02 1.46
CA ILE A 503 11.13 -24.21 1.01
C ILE A 503 10.20 -25.16 0.26
N LEU A 504 8.91 -25.10 0.61
CA LEU A 504 7.84 -25.89 0.03
C LEU A 504 6.85 -24.95 -0.65
N ARG A 505 6.91 -24.86 -1.98
CA ARG A 505 6.04 -24.00 -2.77
C ARG A 505 4.62 -24.55 -2.84
N ASN A 506 3.63 -23.68 -2.78
CA ASN A 506 2.22 -24.01 -2.87
C ASN A 506 1.80 -24.10 -4.35
N LEU A 507 1.45 -25.30 -4.82
CA LEU A 507 1.16 -25.59 -6.23
C LEU A 507 -0.19 -26.29 -6.43
N GLU A 508 -0.96 -25.80 -7.40
CA GLU A 508 -2.20 -26.42 -7.87
C GLU A 508 -1.95 -27.87 -8.36
N CYS A 509 -2.75 -28.83 -7.87
CA CYS A 509 -2.64 -30.26 -8.17
C CYS A 509 -2.73 -30.59 -9.66
N ARG A 510 -3.33 -29.74 -10.49
CA ARG A 510 -3.27 -29.86 -11.95
C ARG A 510 -1.85 -29.72 -12.49
N LYS A 511 -1.06 -28.78 -11.96
CA LYS A 511 0.30 -28.40 -12.40
C LYS A 511 1.41 -29.31 -11.85
N VAL A 512 1.15 -30.05 -10.78
CA VAL A 512 2.08 -31.05 -10.22
C VAL A 512 2.45 -32.12 -11.28
N PRO A 513 3.72 -32.54 -11.44
CA PRO A 513 4.11 -33.63 -12.33
C PRO A 513 3.42 -34.95 -11.98
N ALA A 514 3.00 -35.74 -12.98
CA ALA A 514 2.26 -36.99 -12.76
C ALA A 514 3.02 -38.04 -11.92
N SER A 515 4.36 -38.01 -11.94
CA SER A 515 5.25 -38.80 -11.09
C SER A 515 5.18 -38.44 -9.61
N GLU A 516 4.88 -37.18 -9.29
CA GLU A 516 4.89 -36.62 -7.93
C GLU A 516 3.49 -36.59 -7.31
N LYS A 517 2.41 -36.57 -8.11
CA LYS A 517 1.01 -36.57 -7.61
C LYS A 517 0.72 -37.71 -6.63
N ALA A 518 1.38 -38.85 -6.78
CA ALA A 518 1.20 -40.02 -5.91
C ALA A 518 1.79 -39.78 -4.51
N GLY A 519 0.94 -39.39 -3.56
CA GLY A 519 1.29 -39.23 -2.14
C GLY A 519 1.35 -37.79 -1.65
N VAL A 520 1.29 -36.79 -2.55
CA VAL A 520 1.25 -35.36 -2.18
C VAL A 520 -0.17 -34.81 -1.98
N GLY A 521 -1.11 -35.64 -1.51
CA GLY A 521 -2.50 -35.20 -1.21
C GLY A 521 -3.38 -34.85 -2.42
N CYS A 522 -2.87 -34.90 -3.66
CA CYS A 522 -3.65 -34.58 -4.85
C CYS A 522 -4.61 -35.71 -5.26
N SER A 523 -5.92 -35.45 -5.23
CA SER A 523 -6.95 -36.36 -5.73
C SER A 523 -7.36 -36.04 -7.18
N PRO A 524 -7.61 -37.04 -8.06
CA PRO A 524 -8.22 -36.82 -9.38
C PRO A 524 -9.57 -36.10 -9.32
N ASP A 525 -10.33 -36.30 -8.24
CA ASP A 525 -11.67 -35.71 -8.06
C ASP A 525 -11.62 -34.21 -7.72
N ARG A 526 -10.44 -33.67 -7.40
CA ARG A 526 -10.21 -32.28 -6.99
C ARG A 526 -9.02 -31.67 -7.75
N PRO A 527 -9.14 -31.47 -9.07
CA PRO A 527 -8.02 -30.99 -9.90
C PRO A 527 -7.55 -29.57 -9.56
N GLU A 528 -8.45 -28.72 -9.03
CA GLU A 528 -8.16 -27.35 -8.57
C GLU A 528 -7.63 -27.29 -7.12
N GLY A 529 -7.62 -28.41 -6.40
CA GLY A 529 -7.01 -28.47 -5.06
C GLY A 529 -5.51 -28.15 -5.12
N ARG A 530 -4.95 -27.67 -4.01
CA ARG A 530 -3.53 -27.31 -3.92
C ARG A 530 -2.75 -28.25 -3.00
N THR A 531 -1.44 -28.28 -3.20
CA THR A 531 -0.51 -29.03 -2.36
C THR A 531 0.84 -28.32 -2.32
N PHE A 532 1.79 -28.88 -1.57
CA PHE A 532 3.14 -28.35 -1.46
C PHE A 532 4.13 -29.19 -2.30
N ILE A 533 5.15 -28.55 -2.86
CA ILE A 533 6.25 -29.18 -3.61
C ILE A 533 7.57 -28.51 -3.20
N LYS A 534 8.64 -29.27 -2.97
CA LYS A 534 9.93 -28.69 -2.59
C LYS A 534 10.54 -27.84 -3.73
N VAL A 535 11.10 -26.68 -3.39
CA VAL A 535 11.94 -25.87 -4.26
C VAL A 535 13.36 -26.43 -4.28
N THR A 536 13.91 -26.67 -5.48
CA THR A 536 15.24 -27.27 -5.71
C THR A 536 16.08 -26.45 -6.69
N GLU A 537 15.49 -26.02 -7.80
CA GLU A 537 16.10 -25.08 -8.75
C GLU A 537 16.48 -23.79 -8.02
N GLY A 538 17.73 -23.33 -8.16
CA GLY A 538 18.25 -22.14 -7.49
C GLY A 538 18.47 -22.26 -5.96
N ALA A 539 18.11 -23.38 -5.33
CA ALA A 539 18.07 -23.52 -3.87
C ALA A 539 19.40 -23.93 -3.21
N ASN A 540 20.50 -24.02 -3.97
CA ASN A 540 21.80 -24.54 -3.50
C ASN A 540 22.31 -23.88 -2.19
N ALA A 541 22.03 -22.59 -1.98
CA ALA A 541 22.43 -21.87 -0.77
C ALA A 541 21.87 -22.53 0.51
N ILE A 542 20.58 -22.87 0.53
CA ILE A 542 19.95 -23.57 1.67
C ILE A 542 20.24 -25.07 1.67
N GLU A 543 20.30 -25.72 0.50
CA GLU A 543 20.56 -27.16 0.42
C GLU A 543 21.97 -27.56 0.89
N SER A 544 22.88 -26.60 1.03
CA SER A 544 24.22 -26.80 1.61
C SER A 544 24.24 -26.80 3.15
N LEU A 545 23.24 -26.22 3.81
CA LEU A 545 23.23 -26.01 5.27
C LEU A 545 22.79 -27.28 6.03
N ARG A 546 23.38 -27.52 7.20
CA ARG A 546 23.29 -28.80 7.93
C ARG A 546 22.99 -28.64 9.42
N ASP A 547 22.75 -27.41 9.84
CA ASP A 547 22.87 -26.89 11.20
C ASP A 547 21.74 -25.91 11.57
N VAL A 548 20.72 -25.78 10.72
CA VAL A 548 19.58 -24.85 10.88
C VAL A 548 18.63 -25.31 11.99
N ARG A 549 18.24 -24.42 12.89
CA ARG A 549 17.37 -24.70 14.06
C ARG A 549 16.02 -24.00 14.03
N SER A 550 15.97 -22.82 13.40
CA SER A 550 14.78 -22.02 13.19
C SER A 550 14.94 -21.26 11.87
N ALA A 551 13.84 -21.05 11.15
CA ALA A 551 13.79 -20.29 9.91
C ALA A 551 12.52 -19.44 9.88
N SER A 552 12.60 -18.19 9.42
CA SER A 552 11.44 -17.29 9.29
C SER A 552 11.59 -16.37 8.08
N TRP A 553 10.47 -15.99 7.47
CA TRP A 553 10.43 -15.04 6.36
C TRP A 553 10.50 -13.58 6.85
N LEU A 554 11.17 -12.74 6.08
CA LEU A 554 11.11 -11.28 6.18
C LEU A 554 11.56 -10.65 4.85
N ASP A 555 11.04 -9.48 4.51
CA ASP A 555 11.66 -8.57 3.55
C ASP A 555 12.68 -7.73 4.36
N VAL A 556 13.98 -7.92 4.13
CA VAL A 556 15.06 -7.36 4.99
C VAL A 556 15.61 -6.04 4.46
N ASP A 557 15.65 -5.86 3.14
CA ASP A 557 16.15 -4.65 2.49
C ASP A 557 15.04 -3.79 1.84
N GLU A 558 13.77 -4.12 2.07
CA GLU A 558 12.58 -3.40 1.57
C GLU A 558 12.52 -3.36 0.02
N ASP A 559 13.01 -4.43 -0.62
CA ASP A 559 12.97 -4.60 -2.08
C ASP A 559 11.65 -5.23 -2.56
N GLY A 560 10.83 -5.71 -1.62
CA GLY A 560 9.54 -6.33 -1.88
C GLY A 560 9.62 -7.82 -2.23
N THR A 561 10.73 -8.50 -1.97
CA THR A 561 10.86 -9.98 -1.94
C THR A 561 10.84 -10.49 -0.49
N LEU A 562 10.53 -11.78 -0.30
CA LEU A 562 10.67 -12.43 1.01
C LEU A 562 11.98 -13.21 1.07
N ASP A 563 12.87 -12.77 1.94
CA ASP A 563 14.12 -13.41 2.35
C ASP A 563 13.92 -14.34 3.55
N LEU A 564 14.93 -15.16 3.83
CA LEU A 564 14.95 -16.07 4.98
C LEU A 564 15.98 -15.64 6.03
N LEU A 565 15.53 -15.39 7.25
CA LEU A 565 16.36 -15.50 8.45
C LEU A 565 16.55 -16.99 8.78
N LEU A 566 17.79 -17.44 8.95
CA LEU A 566 18.15 -18.76 9.47
C LEU A 566 18.97 -18.64 10.76
N GLN A 567 18.52 -19.30 11.82
CA GLN A 567 19.25 -19.40 13.08
C GLN A 567 19.86 -20.81 13.20
N GLN A 568 21.18 -20.92 13.29
CA GLN A 568 21.95 -22.17 13.22
C GLN A 568 22.77 -22.45 14.49
N THR A 569 23.17 -23.70 14.73
CA THR A 569 24.17 -24.05 15.76
C THR A 569 25.50 -23.34 15.51
N GLY A 570 26.20 -22.94 16.59
CA GLY A 570 27.61 -22.56 16.54
C GLY A 570 28.51 -23.69 16.02
N SER A 571 29.61 -23.34 15.35
CA SER A 571 30.45 -24.27 14.57
C SER A 571 31.45 -25.11 15.41
N ILE A 572 31.25 -25.27 16.71
CA ILE A 572 32.22 -25.94 17.62
C ILE A 572 31.63 -27.25 18.16
N SER A 573 32.48 -28.27 18.26
CA SER A 573 32.15 -29.69 18.47
C SER A 573 31.56 -30.05 19.84
N ASP A 574 31.54 -29.11 20.78
CA ASP A 574 31.15 -29.35 22.16
C ASP A 574 29.74 -28.78 22.35
N GLY A 575 28.73 -29.67 22.26
CA GLY A 575 27.30 -29.35 22.24
C GLY A 575 26.73 -28.83 23.57
N MET A 576 27.37 -27.79 24.10
CA MET A 576 27.08 -27.12 25.37
C MET A 576 27.04 -25.59 25.23
N ASP A 577 27.53 -25.03 24.13
CA ASP A 577 27.47 -23.58 23.87
C ASP A 577 26.14 -23.22 23.17
N SER A 578 25.34 -22.36 23.81
CA SER A 578 24.03 -21.89 23.31
C SER A 578 24.16 -20.81 22.22
N THR A 579 25.37 -20.46 21.81
CA THR A 579 25.64 -19.46 20.78
C THR A 579 25.12 -19.92 19.41
N ARG A 580 24.30 -19.06 18.78
CA ARG A 580 23.80 -19.31 17.43
C ARG A 580 24.59 -18.50 16.41
N ARG A 581 24.71 -19.05 15.21
CA ARG A 581 25.04 -18.27 14.02
C ARG A 581 23.74 -17.80 13.38
N ILE A 582 23.61 -16.50 13.19
CA ILE A 582 22.55 -15.90 12.37
C ILE A 582 23.04 -15.84 10.92
N THR A 583 22.18 -16.15 9.95
CA THR A 583 22.49 -16.02 8.52
C THR A 583 21.22 -15.70 7.76
N PHE A 584 21.32 -14.79 6.81
CA PHE A 584 20.25 -14.42 5.90
C PHE A 584 20.47 -15.07 4.54
N ILE A 585 19.39 -15.55 3.92
CA ILE A 585 19.38 -16.02 2.54
C ILE A 585 18.46 -15.09 1.75
N HIS A 586 19.06 -14.39 0.79
CA HIS A 586 18.39 -13.43 -0.06
C HIS A 586 17.73 -14.12 -1.27
N ASN A 587 16.53 -13.66 -1.61
CA ASN A 587 15.62 -14.23 -2.61
C ASN A 587 15.69 -13.44 -3.92
N ASN A 588 16.70 -13.73 -4.74
CA ASN A 588 16.93 -13.05 -6.01
C ASN A 588 16.31 -13.82 -7.21
N TYR A 589 15.15 -14.47 -7.06
CA TYR A 589 14.42 -15.03 -8.20
C TYR A 589 13.68 -13.93 -8.96
N PHE A 590 13.75 -13.95 -10.30
CA PHE A 590 12.94 -13.05 -11.12
C PHE A 590 11.50 -13.57 -11.21
N HIS A 591 10.56 -12.77 -10.71
CA HIS A 591 9.14 -13.08 -10.74
C HIS A 591 8.35 -11.95 -11.43
N ASP A 592 7.65 -12.30 -12.51
CA ASP A 592 6.70 -11.43 -13.21
C ASP A 592 5.32 -11.53 -12.54
N SER A 593 5.26 -10.99 -11.32
CA SER A 593 4.12 -10.98 -10.40
C SER A 593 4.26 -9.79 -9.44
N PHE A 594 3.14 -9.36 -8.86
CA PHE A 594 3.09 -8.19 -7.97
C PHE A 594 2.95 -8.59 -6.51
N PHE A 595 3.33 -7.71 -5.60
CA PHE A 595 3.10 -7.86 -4.16
C PHE A 595 2.38 -6.64 -3.57
N LEU A 596 1.91 -6.78 -2.34
CA LEU A 596 1.53 -5.67 -1.48
C LEU A 596 2.07 -5.92 -0.06
N LYS A 597 2.54 -4.86 0.58
CA LYS A 597 2.93 -4.86 2.00
C LYS A 597 1.96 -3.97 2.77
N ALA A 598 1.45 -4.43 3.90
CA ALA A 598 0.46 -3.69 4.68
C ALA A 598 0.82 -3.66 6.16
N LEU A 599 0.71 -2.48 6.78
CA LEU A 599 0.93 -2.27 8.20
C LEU A 599 -0.20 -1.41 8.78
N THR A 600 -0.93 -1.95 9.75
CA THR A 600 -1.94 -1.24 10.52
C THR A 600 -1.35 -0.92 11.88
N LEU A 601 -1.33 0.37 12.23
CA LEU A 601 -0.82 0.86 13.51
C LEU A 601 -1.92 0.76 14.59
N ASN A 602 -1.57 0.86 15.86
CA ASN A 602 -2.55 0.83 16.97
C ASN A 602 -3.46 2.08 17.04
N GLY A 603 -3.04 3.21 16.44
CA GLY A 603 -3.74 4.48 16.56
C GLY A 603 -3.35 5.31 17.79
N ALA A 604 -2.08 5.29 18.22
CA ALA A 604 -1.56 6.12 19.30
C ALA A 604 -1.61 7.65 19.02
N CYS A 605 -1.41 8.07 17.78
CA CYS A 605 -1.38 9.48 17.37
C CYS A 605 -1.95 9.65 15.94
N GLN A 606 -2.53 10.81 15.59
CA GLN A 606 -3.11 11.03 14.25
C GLN A 606 -2.10 10.99 13.09
N GLY A 607 -0.86 11.40 13.34
CA GLY A 607 0.20 11.45 12.32
C GLY A 607 1.59 11.63 12.92
N PHE A 608 1.84 12.74 13.62
CA PHE A 608 3.00 12.87 14.51
C PHE A 608 2.54 12.75 15.96
N CYS A 609 3.34 12.07 16.78
CA CYS A 609 3.27 12.14 18.23
C CYS A 609 4.08 13.35 18.70
N GLU A 610 3.49 14.19 19.54
CA GLU A 610 4.07 15.45 20.00
C GLU A 610 4.24 15.45 21.53
N PRO A 611 5.27 14.76 22.06
CA PRO A 611 5.57 14.76 23.49
C PRO A 611 6.05 16.14 23.96
N LYS A 612 5.85 16.45 25.25
CA LYS A 612 6.18 17.77 25.82
C LYS A 612 7.67 18.08 25.87
N ASP A 613 8.48 17.07 26.16
CA ASP A 613 9.91 17.22 26.50
C ASP A 613 10.84 16.53 25.47
N ALA A 614 10.33 16.18 24.29
CA ALA A 614 11.11 15.52 23.23
C ALA A 614 10.69 16.00 21.83
N ALA A 615 11.48 15.64 20.81
CA ALA A 615 11.15 15.93 19.42
C ALA A 615 9.92 15.13 18.97
N LYS A 616 9.10 15.72 18.10
CA LYS A 616 7.98 15.00 17.48
C LYS A 616 8.46 13.88 16.57
N PHE A 617 7.76 12.76 16.59
CA PHE A 617 8.10 11.54 15.85
C PHE A 617 6.85 10.93 15.21
N ARG A 618 6.99 9.89 14.38
CA ARG A 618 5.86 9.16 13.79
C ARG A 618 5.64 7.83 14.52
N PRO A 619 4.38 7.40 14.75
CA PRO A 619 4.06 6.20 15.52
C PRO A 619 4.24 4.91 14.70
N TRP A 620 5.37 4.72 14.03
CA TRP A 620 5.61 3.52 13.21
C TRP A 620 6.09 2.32 14.02
N GLY A 621 6.68 2.55 15.19
CA GLY A 621 7.11 1.52 16.14
C GLY A 621 5.97 0.83 16.90
N THR A 622 4.85 0.55 16.25
CA THR A 622 3.69 -0.08 16.87
C THR A 622 3.47 -1.48 16.29
N ASN A 623 3.92 -2.51 17.00
CA ASN A 623 3.64 -3.91 16.65
C ASN A 623 2.21 -4.29 17.10
N TYR A 624 1.22 -3.90 16.31
CA TYR A 624 -0.19 -4.17 16.59
C TYR A 624 -0.62 -5.54 16.01
N GLY A 625 -1.28 -6.37 16.83
CA GLY A 625 -1.78 -7.69 16.44
C GLY A 625 -3.29 -7.70 16.24
N GLY A 626 -3.75 -8.52 15.28
CA GLY A 626 -5.18 -8.73 15.01
C GLY A 626 -5.80 -7.81 13.94
N ALA A 627 -5.00 -7.06 13.16
CA ALA A 627 -5.52 -6.45 11.94
C ALA A 627 -5.86 -7.53 10.90
N SER A 628 -6.93 -7.33 10.12
CA SER A 628 -7.36 -8.25 9.05
C SER A 628 -7.29 -7.52 7.70
N TYR A 629 -6.65 -8.13 6.70
CA TYR A 629 -6.63 -7.64 5.32
C TYR A 629 -7.45 -8.59 4.45
N LYS A 630 -8.49 -8.09 3.80
CA LYS A 630 -9.27 -8.84 2.80
C LYS A 630 -9.31 -8.07 1.49
N PHE A 631 -9.11 -8.74 0.37
CA PHE A 631 -9.17 -8.09 -0.94
C PHE A 631 -9.54 -9.08 -2.04
N THR A 632 -9.95 -8.55 -3.18
CA THR A 632 -10.12 -9.35 -4.40
C THR A 632 -9.16 -8.93 -5.50
N VAL A 633 -8.64 -9.92 -6.21
CA VAL A 633 -7.74 -9.75 -7.36
C VAL A 633 -8.35 -10.44 -8.57
N LEU A 634 -8.24 -9.82 -9.74
CA LEU A 634 -8.57 -10.46 -11.01
C LEU A 634 -7.33 -11.18 -11.54
N ASP A 635 -7.41 -12.50 -11.70
CA ASP A 635 -6.35 -13.28 -12.33
C ASP A 635 -6.26 -13.00 -13.85
N THR A 636 -5.20 -13.49 -14.50
CA THR A 636 -5.01 -13.35 -15.95
C THR A 636 -6.06 -14.05 -16.81
N ASN A 637 -6.94 -14.86 -16.22
CA ASN A 637 -8.08 -15.51 -16.88
C ASN A 637 -9.40 -14.75 -16.67
N GLY A 638 -9.38 -13.60 -15.97
CA GLY A 638 -10.57 -12.83 -15.63
C GLY A 638 -11.40 -13.42 -14.48
N VAL A 639 -10.83 -14.35 -13.69
CA VAL A 639 -11.47 -14.91 -12.50
C VAL A 639 -11.10 -14.06 -11.29
N ARG A 640 -12.12 -13.54 -10.60
CA ARG A 640 -11.94 -12.85 -9.33
C ARG A 640 -11.67 -13.86 -8.22
N ARG A 641 -10.55 -13.72 -7.52
CA ARG A 641 -10.16 -14.51 -6.33
C ARG A 641 -10.16 -13.58 -5.12
N ALA A 642 -10.69 -14.05 -3.99
CA ALA A 642 -10.57 -13.36 -2.72
C ALA A 642 -9.30 -13.83 -1.99
N GLN A 643 -8.77 -13.01 -1.10
CA GLN A 643 -7.64 -13.39 -0.27
C GLN A 643 -7.74 -12.73 1.10
N GLN A 644 -7.40 -13.47 2.16
CA GLN A 644 -7.32 -12.96 3.53
C GLN A 644 -5.92 -13.11 4.14
N VAL A 645 -5.45 -12.08 4.85
CA VAL A 645 -4.18 -12.08 5.57
C VAL A 645 -4.33 -11.39 6.93
N GLY A 646 -3.89 -12.03 8.00
CA GLY A 646 -3.84 -11.43 9.34
C GLY A 646 -2.52 -10.74 9.65
N GLN A 647 -2.55 -9.71 10.50
CA GLN A 647 -1.35 -9.06 11.03
C GLN A 647 -1.00 -9.58 12.43
N LEU A 648 0.25 -10.03 12.60
CA LEU A 648 0.83 -10.49 13.86
C LEU A 648 -0.13 -11.33 14.74
N PRO A 649 -0.70 -12.44 14.21
CA PRO A 649 -1.71 -13.22 14.93
C PRO A 649 -1.18 -13.96 16.16
N GLN A 650 0.14 -14.10 16.33
CA GLN A 650 0.79 -14.87 17.40
C GLN A 650 2.06 -14.16 17.89
N THR A 651 2.22 -14.04 19.20
CA THR A 651 3.39 -13.41 19.87
C THR A 651 4.05 -14.28 20.94
N ALA A 652 3.37 -15.35 21.38
CA ALA A 652 3.90 -16.30 22.36
C ALA A 652 4.97 -17.24 21.75
N TYR A 653 5.86 -17.73 22.60
CA TYR A 653 6.88 -18.75 22.31
C TYR A 653 7.84 -18.46 21.14
N ARG A 654 8.26 -17.19 20.97
CA ARG A 654 9.20 -16.76 19.92
C ARG A 654 8.65 -17.08 18.51
N SER A 655 7.48 -16.52 18.20
CA SER A 655 6.76 -16.75 16.92
C SER A 655 7.48 -16.19 15.68
N LEU A 656 8.42 -15.24 15.84
CA LEU A 656 9.22 -14.60 14.77
C LEU A 656 8.40 -14.07 13.58
N LEU A 657 7.14 -13.71 13.81
CA LEU A 657 6.32 -13.03 12.80
C LEU A 657 6.72 -11.55 12.68
N THR A 658 6.57 -11.00 11.49
CA THR A 658 6.76 -9.57 11.21
C THR A 658 5.57 -8.75 11.73
N PRO A 659 5.78 -7.46 12.09
CA PRO A 659 4.69 -6.58 12.49
C PRO A 659 3.82 -6.13 11.30
N TYR A 660 4.37 -6.15 10.08
CA TYR A 660 3.63 -5.98 8.84
C TYR A 660 3.14 -7.33 8.29
N SER A 661 2.10 -7.29 7.46
CA SER A 661 1.69 -8.40 6.59
C SER A 661 2.24 -8.20 5.18
N TYR A 662 2.87 -9.25 4.62
CA TYR A 662 3.28 -9.32 3.22
C TYR A 662 2.41 -10.32 2.48
N PHE A 663 1.99 -9.99 1.26
CA PHE A 663 1.30 -10.94 0.40
C PHE A 663 1.57 -10.67 -1.09
N GLY A 664 1.82 -11.73 -1.84
CA GLY A 664 1.78 -11.67 -3.29
C GLY A 664 0.36 -11.46 -3.79
N LEU A 665 0.25 -10.84 -4.95
CA LEU A 665 -1.02 -10.65 -5.68
C LEU A 665 -1.09 -11.59 -6.89
N GLY A 666 0.04 -12.17 -7.30
CA GLY A 666 0.20 -12.87 -8.55
C GLY A 666 0.27 -11.93 -9.75
N ARG A 667 -0.03 -12.48 -10.93
CA ARG A 667 -0.25 -11.68 -12.14
C ARG A 667 -1.68 -11.14 -12.11
N THR A 668 -1.78 -9.81 -11.97
CA THR A 668 -3.03 -9.06 -11.90
C THR A 668 -2.99 -7.86 -12.86
N ASN A 669 -4.16 -7.28 -13.10
CA ASN A 669 -4.27 -5.92 -13.64
C ASN A 669 -3.60 -4.89 -12.70
N ASN A 670 -3.29 -3.70 -13.23
CA ASN A 670 -2.44 -2.66 -12.61
C ASN A 670 -2.92 -2.05 -11.27
N TYR A 671 -3.99 -2.57 -10.64
CA TYR A 671 -4.51 -2.14 -9.35
C TYR A 671 -5.27 -3.28 -8.65
N VAL A 672 -5.31 -3.25 -7.31
CA VAL A 672 -6.24 -4.04 -6.50
C VAL A 672 -7.57 -3.29 -6.45
N GLU A 673 -8.67 -3.96 -6.81
CA GLU A 673 -10.00 -3.32 -6.97
C GLU A 673 -10.48 -2.68 -5.66
N SER A 674 -10.54 -3.49 -4.59
CA SER A 674 -10.87 -3.06 -3.24
C SER A 674 -10.06 -3.87 -2.22
N LEU A 675 -9.41 -3.16 -1.30
CA LEU A 675 -8.69 -3.68 -0.14
C LEU A 675 -9.41 -3.24 1.13
N PHE A 676 -9.97 -4.20 1.86
CA PHE A 676 -10.55 -4.00 3.17
C PHE A 676 -9.47 -4.18 4.24
N ILE A 677 -9.40 -3.22 5.16
CA ILE A 677 -8.53 -3.23 6.33
C ILE A 677 -9.39 -3.19 7.58
N GLY A 678 -9.41 -4.28 8.33
CA GLY A 678 -10.08 -4.46 9.61
C GLY A 678 -9.21 -4.06 10.80
N SER A 679 -9.82 -3.41 11.77
CA SER A 679 -9.25 -3.14 13.10
C SER A 679 -10.00 -3.93 14.16
N THR A 680 -9.37 -4.11 15.32
CA THR A 680 -9.95 -4.76 16.52
C THR A 680 -10.99 -3.89 17.24
N ARG A 681 -11.25 -2.65 16.76
CA ARG A 681 -12.23 -1.74 17.40
C ARG A 681 -13.63 -2.36 17.37
N ARG A 682 -14.18 -2.75 18.53
CA ARG A 682 -15.49 -3.41 18.64
C ARG A 682 -16.68 -2.43 18.57
N GLN A 683 -16.66 -1.60 17.54
CA GLN A 683 -17.68 -0.59 17.22
C GLN A 683 -18.49 -0.99 15.98
N LYS A 684 -19.50 -0.17 15.63
CA LYS A 684 -20.40 -0.46 14.50
C LYS A 684 -19.64 -0.67 13.19
N GLU A 685 -18.76 0.27 12.84
CA GLU A 685 -17.91 0.27 11.64
C GLU A 685 -16.44 0.12 12.07
N HIS A 686 -15.86 -1.07 11.87
CA HIS A 686 -14.53 -1.45 12.36
C HIS A 686 -13.50 -1.68 11.26
N PHE A 687 -13.91 -1.61 10.00
CA PHE A 687 -13.05 -1.77 8.83
C PHE A 687 -13.16 -0.59 7.85
N LEU A 688 -12.13 -0.40 7.05
CA LEU A 688 -12.02 0.59 5.98
C LEU A 688 -11.82 -0.13 4.65
N ALA A 689 -12.57 0.25 3.60
CA ALA A 689 -12.26 -0.14 2.23
C ALA A 689 -11.39 0.93 1.53
N LEU A 690 -10.36 0.47 0.81
CA LEU A 690 -9.51 1.28 -0.08
C LEU A 690 -9.67 0.77 -1.52
N GLU A 691 -10.16 1.63 -2.40
CA GLU A 691 -10.31 1.32 -3.82
C GLU A 691 -9.05 1.72 -4.62
N GLY A 692 -8.70 0.94 -5.64
CA GLY A 692 -7.65 1.29 -6.60
C GLY A 692 -6.22 1.30 -6.03
N VAL A 693 -5.91 0.39 -5.09
CA VAL A 693 -4.56 0.32 -4.48
C VAL A 693 -3.53 -0.14 -5.52
N ILE A 694 -2.42 0.59 -5.62
CA ILE A 694 -1.36 0.34 -6.60
C ILE A 694 -0.49 -0.84 -6.14
N PRO A 695 -0.21 -1.85 -6.97
CA PRO A 695 0.66 -2.98 -6.62
C PRO A 695 2.13 -2.55 -6.48
N ASN A 696 2.97 -3.41 -5.87
CA ASN A 696 4.37 -3.11 -5.55
C ASN A 696 4.51 -1.85 -4.68
N SER A 697 3.68 -1.79 -3.64
CA SER A 697 3.62 -0.68 -2.69
C SER A 697 3.48 -1.18 -1.26
N GLN A 698 3.85 -0.31 -0.31
CA GLN A 698 3.57 -0.46 1.10
C GLN A 698 2.42 0.48 1.49
N VAL A 699 1.38 -0.08 2.10
CA VAL A 699 0.25 0.67 2.66
C VAL A 699 0.41 0.73 4.18
N VAL A 700 0.46 1.93 4.75
CA VAL A 700 0.41 2.14 6.20
C VAL A 700 -0.93 2.77 6.56
N ILE A 701 -1.67 2.08 7.43
CA ILE A 701 -3.01 2.47 7.89
C ILE A 701 -2.92 2.84 9.36
N ASN A 702 -3.40 4.03 9.71
CA ASN A 702 -3.40 4.52 11.08
C ASN A 702 -4.85 4.81 11.54
N PRO A 703 -5.45 3.93 12.34
CA PRO A 703 -6.85 3.98 12.75
C PRO A 703 -7.10 4.94 13.93
N TRP A 704 -6.61 6.18 13.80
CA TRP A 704 -6.88 7.27 14.72
C TRP A 704 -8.33 7.76 14.62
N GLN A 705 -9.02 7.84 15.76
CA GLN A 705 -10.46 8.20 15.84
C GLN A 705 -10.75 9.25 16.92
N GLY A 706 -9.80 10.16 17.15
CA GLY A 706 -9.89 11.19 18.18
C GLY A 706 -9.33 10.73 19.52
N GLY A 707 -8.73 11.67 20.27
CA GLY A 707 -8.23 11.40 21.61
C GLY A 707 -9.37 11.19 22.63
N ARG A 708 -9.00 10.86 23.87
CA ARG A 708 -9.82 10.40 25.02
C ARG A 708 -11.18 11.07 25.34
N THR A 709 -11.58 12.15 24.68
CA THR A 709 -12.77 12.94 25.04
C THR A 709 -14.05 12.40 24.41
N SER A 710 -14.72 11.53 25.17
CA SER A 710 -16.08 11.00 24.96
C SER A 710 -16.28 9.95 23.86
N GLU A 711 -17.00 8.89 24.22
CA GLU A 711 -17.34 7.77 23.32
C GLU A 711 -18.29 8.19 22.18
N ASN A 712 -18.96 9.33 22.33
CA ASN A 712 -19.93 9.85 21.36
C ASN A 712 -19.29 10.62 20.19
N GLU A 713 -17.97 10.89 20.25
CA GLU A 713 -17.21 11.60 19.21
C GLU A 713 -16.15 10.72 18.52
N ARG A 714 -16.11 9.41 18.82
CA ARG A 714 -15.24 8.47 18.10
C ARG A 714 -15.66 8.39 16.62
N GLY A 715 -14.83 8.95 15.75
CA GLY A 715 -15.08 8.98 14.30
C GLY A 715 -15.16 7.58 13.69
N GLY A 716 -15.78 7.44 12.52
CA GLY A 716 -15.80 6.17 11.78
C GLY A 716 -14.47 5.85 11.09
N PRO A 717 -14.34 4.71 10.40
CA PRO A 717 -13.14 4.35 9.63
C PRO A 717 -12.75 5.37 8.53
N GLY A 718 -13.68 6.25 8.15
CA GLY A 718 -13.41 7.38 7.27
C GLY A 718 -12.39 8.40 7.81
N THR A 719 -12.11 8.45 9.11
CA THR A 719 -11.10 9.37 9.70
C THR A 719 -9.68 8.81 9.70
N TRP A 720 -9.50 7.52 9.37
CA TRP A 720 -8.20 6.85 9.43
C TRP A 720 -7.23 7.47 8.42
N THR A 721 -5.99 7.71 8.85
CA THR A 721 -4.96 8.22 7.93
C THR A 721 -4.32 7.06 7.16
N LYS A 722 -4.10 7.32 5.87
CA LYS A 722 -3.74 6.31 4.86
C LYS A 722 -2.49 6.81 4.16
N GLN A 723 -1.41 6.02 4.17
CA GLN A 723 -0.15 6.37 3.53
C GLN A 723 0.22 5.27 2.54
N LEU A 724 0.54 5.65 1.31
CA LEU A 724 0.94 4.75 0.23
C LEU A 724 2.38 5.07 -0.17
N TYR A 725 3.28 4.12 0.02
CA TYR A 725 4.69 4.22 -0.36
C TYR A 725 4.91 3.36 -1.60
N LEU A 726 5.34 3.98 -2.70
CA LEU A 726 5.59 3.29 -3.95
C LEU A 726 7.07 2.88 -4.01
N HIS A 727 7.38 1.60 -4.24
CA HIS A 727 8.75 1.19 -4.52
C HIS A 727 9.13 1.67 -5.93
N PRO A 728 10.17 2.51 -6.10
CA PRO A 728 10.57 3.01 -7.41
C PRO A 728 11.21 1.87 -8.21
N GLY A 729 10.58 1.47 -9.31
CA GLY A 729 11.10 0.38 -10.15
C GLY A 729 12.42 0.74 -10.84
N ASP A 730 13.36 -0.22 -10.90
CA ASP A 730 14.67 -0.15 -11.57
C ASP A 730 14.68 0.44 -12.98
N TRP A 731 13.54 0.39 -13.67
CA TRP A 731 13.38 0.86 -15.05
C TRP A 731 13.06 2.36 -15.17
N ILE A 732 12.58 3.02 -14.10
CA ILE A 732 12.23 4.45 -14.10
C ILE A 732 13.39 5.34 -14.59
N PRO A 733 14.66 5.13 -14.16
CA PRO A 733 15.80 5.90 -14.64
C PRO A 733 16.04 5.72 -16.14
N TRP A 734 15.97 4.48 -16.63
CA TRP A 734 16.16 4.16 -18.05
C TRP A 734 15.05 4.76 -18.92
N VAL A 735 13.79 4.68 -18.48
CA VAL A 735 12.67 5.35 -19.16
C VAL A 735 12.83 6.87 -19.12
N THR A 736 13.34 7.44 -18.03
CA THR A 736 13.66 8.87 -17.93
C THR A 736 14.74 9.28 -18.92
N VAL A 737 15.81 8.49 -19.07
CA VAL A 737 16.88 8.71 -20.08
C VAL A 737 16.33 8.63 -21.51
N VAL A 738 15.50 7.62 -21.81
CA VAL A 738 14.84 7.44 -23.12
C VAL A 738 13.89 8.61 -23.42
N LEU A 739 13.12 9.07 -22.42
CA LEU A 739 12.22 10.20 -22.55
C LEU A 739 12.99 11.50 -22.80
N ILE A 740 14.05 11.78 -22.03
CA ILE A 740 14.90 12.97 -22.21
C ILE A 740 15.57 12.96 -23.59
N THR A 741 16.14 11.82 -24.02
CA THR A 741 16.76 11.73 -25.36
C THR A 741 15.74 11.87 -26.49
N THR A 742 14.51 11.36 -26.32
CA THR A 742 13.41 11.56 -27.28
C THR A 742 12.98 13.03 -27.35
N ILE A 743 12.81 13.69 -26.20
CA ILE A 743 12.47 15.13 -26.12
C ILE A 743 13.57 15.98 -26.75
N LEU A 744 14.85 15.70 -26.49
CA LEU A 744 15.97 16.39 -27.12
C LEU A 744 16.02 16.16 -28.63
N GLY A 745 15.75 14.93 -29.10
CA GLY A 745 15.65 14.62 -30.52
C GLY A 745 14.53 15.41 -31.21
N LEU A 746 13.34 15.45 -30.62
CA LEU A 746 12.21 16.25 -31.10
C LEU A 746 12.52 17.75 -31.08
N ALA A 747 13.18 18.25 -30.03
CA ALA A 747 13.60 19.65 -29.94
C ALA A 747 14.61 20.02 -31.04
N VAL A 748 15.57 19.13 -31.36
CA VAL A 748 16.49 19.32 -32.49
C VAL A 748 15.74 19.34 -33.82
N VAL A 749 14.77 18.43 -34.03
CA VAL A 749 13.93 18.43 -35.24
C VAL A 749 13.13 19.74 -35.36
N VAL A 750 12.50 20.20 -34.28
CA VAL A 750 11.77 21.49 -34.25
C VAL A 750 12.70 22.67 -34.51
N ILE A 751 13.91 22.70 -33.94
CA ILE A 751 14.90 23.75 -34.20
C ILE A 751 15.37 23.72 -35.67
N VAL A 752 15.62 22.54 -36.24
CA VAL A 752 16.02 22.39 -37.65
C VAL A 752 14.91 22.84 -38.59
N LEU A 753 13.67 22.43 -38.33
CA LEU A 753 12.50 22.85 -39.09
C LEU A 753 12.29 24.37 -38.97
N HIS A 754 12.33 24.94 -37.76
CA HIS A 754 12.18 26.37 -37.54
C HIS A 754 13.32 27.21 -38.17
N VAL A 755 14.56 26.70 -38.17
CA VAL A 755 15.68 27.34 -38.87
C VAL A 755 15.55 27.21 -40.39
N ASN A 756 14.97 26.12 -40.90
CA ASN A 756 14.72 25.98 -42.33
C ASN A 756 13.55 26.85 -42.80
N GLU A 757 12.42 26.81 -42.09
CA GLU A 757 11.27 27.71 -42.23
C GLU A 757 11.73 29.17 -42.22
N ARG A 758 12.50 29.60 -41.20
CA ARG A 758 13.05 30.96 -41.14
C ARG A 758 14.00 31.31 -42.30
N ARG A 759 14.74 30.34 -42.84
CA ARG A 759 15.58 30.54 -44.04
C ARG A 759 14.73 30.64 -45.31
N ASP A 760 13.64 29.89 -45.38
CA ASP A 760 12.70 29.93 -46.49
C ASP A 760 11.86 31.20 -46.44
N ASP A 761 11.39 31.65 -45.27
CA ASP A 761 10.85 33.00 -45.02
C ASP A 761 11.82 34.11 -45.44
N GLU A 762 13.12 34.00 -45.16
CA GLU A 762 14.11 34.98 -45.59
C GLU A 762 14.35 34.95 -47.12
N ARG A 763 14.20 33.77 -47.76
CA ARG A 763 14.22 33.64 -49.23
C ARG A 763 12.92 34.18 -49.83
N GLU A 764 11.78 33.96 -49.21
CA GLU A 764 10.47 34.44 -49.61
C GLU A 764 10.34 35.94 -49.42
N ARG A 765 10.86 36.53 -48.34
CA ARG A 765 10.96 37.99 -48.22
C ARG A 765 11.83 38.60 -49.32
N LYS A 766 12.95 37.96 -49.67
CA LYS A 766 13.80 38.41 -50.80
C LYS A 766 13.08 38.23 -52.15
N ARG A 767 12.34 37.14 -52.34
CA ARG A 767 11.50 36.91 -53.53
C ARG A 767 10.33 37.89 -53.59
N ALA A 768 9.67 38.19 -52.48
CA ALA A 768 8.57 39.15 -52.36
C ALA A 768 9.06 40.57 -52.68
N VAL A 769 10.23 40.98 -52.18
CA VAL A 769 10.87 42.25 -52.58
C VAL A 769 11.15 42.28 -54.10
N HIS A 770 11.38 41.15 -54.75
CA HIS A 770 11.47 41.05 -56.22
C HIS A 770 10.12 40.82 -56.94
N ALA A 771 9.09 40.32 -56.25
CA ALA A 771 7.77 39.98 -56.78
C ALA A 771 6.71 41.08 -56.56
N ILE A 772 7.01 42.11 -55.75
CA ILE A 772 6.27 43.38 -55.70
C ILE A 772 6.17 44.03 -57.09
N ASN A 773 7.04 43.66 -58.04
CA ASN A 773 6.95 44.07 -59.45
C ASN A 773 6.15 43.10 -60.36
N PHE A 774 5.64 41.96 -59.89
CA PHE A 774 5.01 40.95 -60.77
C PHE A 774 3.77 40.20 -60.24
N ASP A 775 3.54 40.06 -58.93
CA ASP A 775 2.40 39.30 -58.39
C ASP A 775 1.18 40.17 -58.05
N ALA A 776 0.72 40.94 -59.04
CA ALA A 776 -0.64 41.50 -59.06
C ALA A 776 -1.68 40.51 -59.63
N LEU A 777 -1.31 39.24 -59.84
CA LEU A 777 -2.02 38.28 -60.69
C LEU A 777 -1.94 36.81 -60.20
N ALA A 778 -2.37 36.51 -58.97
CA ALA A 778 -2.83 35.18 -58.56
C ALA A 778 -3.54 35.19 -57.20
N LEU A 779 -4.88 35.30 -57.20
CA LEU A 779 -5.73 35.12 -56.01
C LEU A 779 -6.81 34.09 -56.32
N GLU A 780 -6.43 32.80 -56.28
CA GLU A 780 -7.40 31.70 -56.31
C GLU A 780 -6.76 30.42 -55.74
N ASP A 781 -7.09 30.08 -54.49
CA ASP A 781 -7.40 28.69 -54.11
C ASP A 781 -8.03 28.65 -52.71
N GLY A 782 -9.32 28.29 -52.65
CA GLY A 782 -10.11 28.33 -51.42
C GLY A 782 -9.99 27.06 -50.59
N LYS A 783 -9.66 27.20 -49.29
CA LYS A 783 -9.89 26.17 -48.27
C LYS A 783 -10.52 26.81 -47.03
N PHE A 784 -11.78 26.48 -46.77
CA PHE A 784 -12.53 26.95 -45.60
C PHE A 784 -12.03 26.29 -44.31
N ARG A 785 -11.82 27.10 -43.27
CA ARG A 785 -11.80 26.67 -41.86
C ARG A 785 -13.19 26.90 -41.23
N SER A 786 -13.38 26.45 -39.99
CA SER A 786 -14.65 26.60 -39.27
C SER A 786 -15.04 28.07 -39.04
N HIS A 787 -16.34 28.28 -38.85
CA HIS A 787 -16.95 29.61 -38.66
C HIS A 787 -16.46 30.33 -37.38
N GLU A 788 -15.91 29.59 -36.42
CA GLU A 788 -15.45 30.10 -35.13
C GLU A 788 -13.98 30.58 -35.19
N ASP A 789 -13.07 29.82 -35.83
CA ASP A 789 -11.66 30.23 -36.10
C ASP A 789 -11.58 31.56 -36.88
N THR A 790 -12.54 31.78 -37.76
CA THR A 790 -12.56 32.94 -38.68
C THR A 790 -12.84 34.25 -37.93
N PHE A 791 -13.53 34.19 -36.78
CA PHE A 791 -13.91 35.37 -36.01
C PHE A 791 -12.74 35.99 -35.23
N GLU A 792 -11.91 35.16 -34.59
CA GLU A 792 -10.78 35.62 -33.78
C GLU A 792 -9.68 36.26 -34.65
N GLN A 793 -9.36 35.64 -35.80
CA GLN A 793 -8.33 36.18 -36.69
C GLN A 793 -8.74 37.51 -37.33
N ILE A 794 -10.00 37.67 -37.74
CA ILE A 794 -10.50 38.94 -38.31
C ILE A 794 -10.49 40.04 -37.24
N ALA A 795 -10.90 39.74 -36.01
CA ALA A 795 -10.88 40.70 -34.90
C ALA A 795 -9.44 41.16 -34.56
N LEU A 796 -8.49 40.23 -34.48
CA LEU A 796 -7.07 40.51 -34.19
C LEU A 796 -6.40 41.34 -35.30
N VAL A 797 -6.66 41.02 -36.58
CA VAL A 797 -6.12 41.77 -37.73
C VAL A 797 -6.70 43.19 -37.79
N LEU A 798 -8.00 43.35 -37.54
CA LEU A 798 -8.64 44.67 -37.48
C LEU A 798 -8.15 45.51 -36.29
N GLN A 799 -7.87 44.89 -35.14
CA GLN A 799 -7.29 45.60 -33.99
C GLN A 799 -5.84 46.01 -34.23
N GLY A 800 -5.04 45.18 -34.90
CA GLY A 800 -3.65 45.49 -35.28
C GLY A 800 -3.55 46.64 -36.28
N ARG A 801 -4.33 46.61 -37.37
CA ARG A 801 -4.35 47.69 -38.38
C ARG A 801 -4.83 49.05 -37.85
N ARG A 802 -5.65 49.07 -36.79
CA ARG A 802 -6.26 50.28 -36.23
C ARG A 802 -5.27 51.30 -35.66
N LYS A 803 -3.99 50.96 -35.52
CA LYS A 803 -2.99 51.80 -34.83
C LYS A 803 -2.02 52.56 -35.74
N GLU A 804 -1.78 52.10 -36.96
CA GLU A 804 -0.62 52.60 -37.76
C GLU A 804 -0.98 53.30 -39.08
N GLU A 805 -2.06 52.91 -39.79
CA GLU A 805 -2.37 53.49 -41.13
C GLU A 805 -3.42 54.62 -41.12
N MET A 806 -4.19 54.79 -40.03
CA MET A 806 -5.37 55.68 -40.02
C MET A 806 -5.10 57.14 -39.58
N VAL A 807 -3.90 57.46 -39.07
CA VAL A 807 -3.57 58.82 -38.60
C VAL A 807 -3.13 59.76 -39.74
N GLU A 808 -2.53 59.24 -40.81
CA GLU A 808 -2.03 60.07 -41.93
C GLU A 808 -3.04 60.31 -43.07
N SER A 809 -4.07 59.47 -43.22
CA SER A 809 -4.97 59.49 -44.38
C SER A 809 -6.22 60.40 -44.23
N ILE A 810 -6.56 60.83 -43.01
CA ILE A 810 -7.77 61.61 -42.72
C ILE A 810 -7.77 63.03 -43.34
N PRO A 811 -6.66 63.81 -43.35
CA PRO A 811 -6.66 65.16 -43.93
C PRO A 811 -6.85 65.17 -45.45
N SER A 812 -6.28 64.20 -46.16
CA SER A 812 -6.32 64.12 -47.63
C SER A 812 -7.68 63.65 -48.17
N LEU A 813 -8.41 62.86 -47.38
CA LEU A 813 -9.81 62.51 -47.68
C LEU A 813 -10.78 63.67 -47.42
N LYS A 814 -10.62 64.44 -46.33
CA LYS A 814 -11.47 65.63 -46.08
C LYS A 814 -11.30 66.69 -47.18
N ALA A 815 -10.10 66.89 -47.72
CA ALA A 815 -9.86 67.82 -48.84
C ALA A 815 -10.62 67.44 -50.13
N LYS A 816 -10.66 66.15 -50.49
CA LYS A 816 -11.38 65.67 -51.68
C LYS A 816 -12.91 65.78 -51.57
N LEU A 817 -13.47 65.64 -50.37
CA LEU A 817 -14.91 65.77 -50.14
C LEU A 817 -15.39 67.23 -50.15
N SER A 818 -14.53 68.21 -49.82
CA SER A 818 -14.90 69.64 -49.88
C SER A 818 -14.94 70.25 -51.29
N GLU A 819 -14.38 69.60 -52.31
CA GLU A 819 -14.35 70.15 -53.68
C GLU A 819 -15.62 69.86 -54.51
N THR A 820 -16.57 69.08 -53.98
CA THR A 820 -17.83 68.74 -54.67
C THR A 820 -19.05 69.41 -54.02
N GLY A 821 -19.02 70.75 -53.97
CA GLY A 821 -20.13 71.57 -53.47
C GLY A 821 -20.59 72.64 -54.47
N SER A 822 -21.77 72.45 -55.06
CA SER A 822 -22.54 73.53 -55.70
C SER A 822 -24.05 73.28 -55.55
N THR A 823 -24.71 74.15 -54.78
CA THR A 823 -26.09 74.67 -54.93
C THR A 823 -27.20 73.71 -55.43
N ASP A 824 -28.36 73.60 -54.78
CA ASP A 824 -29.10 74.66 -54.08
C ASP A 824 -30.15 74.13 -53.06
N GLN A 825 -30.76 75.08 -52.34
CA GLN A 825 -31.81 74.99 -51.31
C GLN A 825 -32.77 73.77 -51.25
N GLY A 826 -32.98 73.23 -50.04
CA GLY A 826 -34.09 72.35 -49.66
C GLY A 826 -34.04 71.95 -48.18
N GLU A 827 -35.14 72.11 -47.44
CA GLU A 827 -35.17 71.99 -45.97
C GLU A 827 -35.64 70.59 -45.48
N GLN A 828 -35.19 70.22 -44.27
CA GLN A 828 -35.66 69.17 -43.35
C GLN A 828 -35.07 67.74 -43.39
N ASP A 829 -34.87 67.26 -42.15
CA ASP A 829 -34.56 65.92 -41.61
C ASP A 829 -33.24 65.18 -41.94
N GLY A 830 -32.45 64.94 -40.88
CA GLY A 830 -31.91 63.59 -40.67
C GLY A 830 -30.39 63.34 -40.69
N LEU A 831 -29.50 64.33 -40.60
CA LEU A 831 -28.06 64.03 -40.46
C LEU A 831 -27.64 63.70 -39.01
N HIS A 832 -27.64 62.41 -38.68
CA HIS A 832 -26.98 61.89 -37.48
C HIS A 832 -25.45 61.90 -37.63
N LEU A 833 -24.77 62.30 -36.55
CA LEU A 833 -23.32 62.27 -36.22
C LEU A 833 -22.34 61.76 -37.30
N GLU A 834 -21.27 62.54 -37.55
CA GLU A 834 -20.04 62.05 -38.23
C GLU A 834 -19.51 60.76 -37.57
N TRP A 835 -19.28 59.70 -38.36
CA TRP A 835 -18.58 58.49 -37.91
C TRP A 835 -17.11 58.58 -38.32
N SER A 836 -16.21 58.74 -37.35
CA SER A 836 -14.75 58.83 -37.58
C SER A 836 -14.08 57.51 -37.96
N ASP A 837 -14.78 56.39 -37.78
CA ASP A 837 -14.22 55.04 -37.74
C ASP A 837 -14.97 54.09 -38.73
N VAL A 838 -15.12 54.51 -39.99
CA VAL A 838 -15.79 53.70 -41.02
C VAL A 838 -14.82 52.75 -41.72
N VAL A 839 -15.23 51.49 -41.87
CA VAL A 839 -14.52 50.48 -42.68
C VAL A 839 -15.50 49.89 -43.72
N THR A 840 -15.07 49.82 -44.98
CA THR A 840 -15.79 49.16 -46.06
C THR A 840 -15.20 47.76 -46.31
N PHE A 841 -16.07 46.79 -46.62
CA PHE A 841 -15.70 45.40 -46.90
C PHE A 841 -16.27 44.97 -48.25
N GLY A 842 -15.55 44.12 -48.99
CA GLY A 842 -15.98 43.61 -50.29
C GLY A 842 -17.19 42.67 -50.21
N ASN A 843 -17.82 42.42 -51.37
CA ASN A 843 -19.10 41.72 -51.55
C ASN A 843 -19.09 40.18 -51.27
N LEU A 844 -18.48 39.75 -50.18
CA LEU A 844 -18.56 38.37 -49.68
C LEU A 844 -19.76 38.21 -48.75
N ALA A 845 -20.81 37.53 -49.22
CA ALA A 845 -22.09 37.39 -48.49
C ALA A 845 -21.95 36.80 -47.07
N LEU A 846 -20.99 35.91 -46.85
CA LEU A 846 -20.66 35.35 -45.53
C LEU A 846 -20.14 36.42 -44.56
N VAL A 847 -19.29 37.33 -45.06
CA VAL A 847 -18.70 38.44 -44.28
C VAL A 847 -19.76 39.49 -43.97
N GLN A 848 -20.62 39.85 -44.94
CA GLN A 848 -21.75 40.76 -44.72
C GLN A 848 -22.71 40.23 -43.64
N LYS A 849 -23.05 38.94 -43.67
CA LYS A 849 -23.92 38.32 -42.66
C LYS A 849 -23.30 38.39 -41.26
N ALA A 850 -22.02 38.03 -41.12
CA ALA A 850 -21.31 38.11 -39.85
C ALA A 850 -21.19 39.55 -39.33
N LEU A 851 -20.90 40.52 -40.20
CA LEU A 851 -20.81 41.94 -39.84
C LEU A 851 -22.16 42.50 -39.38
N ASN A 852 -23.27 42.15 -40.03
CA ASN A 852 -24.61 42.60 -39.63
C ASN A 852 -24.98 42.18 -38.19
N GLU A 853 -24.42 41.09 -37.69
CA GLU A 853 -24.66 40.59 -36.33
C GLU A 853 -23.85 41.36 -35.26
N VAL A 854 -22.72 42.00 -35.60
CA VAL A 854 -21.83 42.71 -34.64
C VAL A 854 -21.69 44.21 -34.89
N ALA A 855 -22.12 44.72 -36.04
CA ALA A 855 -21.95 46.10 -36.47
C ALA A 855 -23.28 46.76 -36.85
N ASP A 856 -23.33 48.07 -36.69
CA ASP A 856 -24.36 48.92 -37.29
C ASP A 856 -23.95 49.28 -38.72
N VAL A 857 -24.94 49.24 -39.62
CA VAL A 857 -24.75 49.30 -41.07
C VAL A 857 -25.34 50.60 -41.58
N GLN A 858 -24.63 51.27 -42.49
CA GLN A 858 -25.11 52.45 -43.20
C GLN A 858 -24.81 52.30 -44.69
N ASP A 859 -25.83 52.43 -45.53
CA ASP A 859 -25.66 52.41 -46.98
C ASP A 859 -25.01 53.73 -47.44
N LEU A 860 -23.92 53.63 -48.20
CA LEU A 860 -23.22 54.78 -48.78
C LEU A 860 -23.78 55.12 -50.18
N PRO A 861 -23.69 56.39 -50.63
CA PRO A 861 -24.24 56.81 -51.94
C PRO A 861 -23.65 56.12 -53.17
N ASN A 862 -22.50 55.43 -53.03
CA ASN A 862 -21.86 54.64 -54.08
C ASN A 862 -22.35 53.18 -54.16
N GLY A 863 -23.28 52.76 -53.29
CA GLY A 863 -23.79 51.39 -53.22
C GLY A 863 -22.94 50.44 -52.37
N GLU A 864 -21.91 50.94 -51.68
CA GLU A 864 -21.15 50.19 -50.67
C GLU A 864 -21.82 50.32 -49.30
N GLN A 865 -21.55 49.38 -48.39
CA GLN A 865 -22.03 49.44 -47.01
C GLN A 865 -20.89 49.80 -46.05
N ALA A 866 -21.12 50.82 -45.24
CA ALA A 866 -20.29 51.21 -44.11
C ALA A 866 -20.69 50.42 -42.86
N TYR A 867 -19.71 49.88 -42.15
CA TYR A 867 -19.93 49.10 -40.93
C TYR A 867 -19.20 49.73 -39.73
N ARG A 868 -19.89 49.83 -38.59
CA ARG A 868 -19.31 50.25 -37.30
C ARG A 868 -19.66 49.24 -36.21
N LEU A 869 -18.65 48.68 -35.55
CA LEU A 869 -18.84 47.74 -34.44
C LEU A 869 -19.74 48.35 -33.35
N SER A 870 -20.83 47.65 -33.03
CA SER A 870 -21.86 48.11 -32.13
C SER A 870 -21.74 47.38 -30.79
N LYS A 871 -21.31 48.11 -29.74
CA LYS A 871 -21.13 47.52 -28.39
C LYS A 871 -22.41 46.81 -27.90
N ALA A 872 -23.58 47.37 -28.20
CA ALA A 872 -24.87 46.79 -27.84
C ALA A 872 -25.11 45.42 -28.50
N LYS A 873 -24.81 45.28 -29.80
CA LYS A 873 -24.92 44.00 -30.52
C LYS A 873 -23.90 42.97 -30.01
N ILE A 874 -22.66 43.40 -29.79
CA ILE A 874 -21.59 42.55 -29.25
C ILE A 874 -21.96 42.01 -27.87
N PHE A 875 -22.40 42.87 -26.94
CA PHE A 875 -22.83 42.45 -25.60
C PHE A 875 -24.05 41.52 -25.66
N THR A 876 -25.01 41.75 -26.57
CA THR A 876 -26.14 40.83 -26.79
C THR A 876 -25.69 39.40 -27.19
N ILE A 877 -24.58 39.25 -27.91
CA ILE A 877 -24.01 37.95 -28.28
C ILE A 877 -23.28 37.32 -27.08
N LEU A 878 -22.49 38.11 -26.35
CA LEU A 878 -21.80 37.65 -25.14
C LEU A 878 -22.79 37.19 -24.06
N ASP A 879 -23.90 37.91 -23.87
CA ASP A 879 -24.95 37.58 -22.90
C ASP A 879 -25.65 36.26 -23.22
N LYS A 880 -25.84 35.93 -24.50
CA LYS A 880 -26.33 34.61 -24.92
C LYS A 880 -25.34 33.50 -24.55
N LYS A 881 -24.03 33.74 -24.74
CA LYS A 881 -22.97 32.79 -24.36
C LYS A 881 -22.85 32.64 -22.84
N HIS A 882 -22.98 33.74 -22.09
CA HIS A 882 -23.02 33.77 -20.62
C HIS A 882 -24.21 32.98 -20.07
N ALA A 883 -25.40 33.20 -20.63
CA ALA A 883 -26.61 32.47 -20.29
C ALA A 883 -26.47 30.97 -20.57
N GLN A 884 -25.81 30.56 -21.66
CA GLN A 884 -25.56 29.14 -21.97
C GLN A 884 -24.52 28.50 -21.03
N LEU A 885 -23.41 29.17 -20.73
CA LEU A 885 -22.34 28.66 -19.87
C LEU A 885 -22.75 28.57 -18.38
N SER A 886 -23.67 29.43 -17.92
CA SER A 886 -24.17 29.40 -16.53
C SER A 886 -25.24 28.32 -16.27
N LEU A 887 -25.71 27.60 -17.29
CA LEU A 887 -26.63 26.46 -17.13
C LEU A 887 -25.94 25.26 -16.49
N LYS A 888 -26.62 24.63 -15.52
CA LYS A 888 -26.13 23.43 -14.81
C LYS A 888 -25.79 22.28 -15.77
N SER A 889 -26.56 22.09 -16.84
CA SER A 889 -26.30 21.07 -17.86
C SER A 889 -24.99 21.30 -18.62
N THR A 890 -24.70 22.54 -19.01
CA THR A 890 -23.45 22.91 -19.72
C THR A 890 -22.24 22.72 -18.82
N PHE A 891 -22.38 23.06 -17.54
CA PHE A 891 -21.31 22.96 -16.54
C PHE A 891 -20.96 21.50 -16.22
N VAL A 892 -21.96 20.61 -16.15
CA VAL A 892 -21.76 19.17 -15.92
C VAL A 892 -21.22 18.45 -17.17
N ALA A 893 -21.54 18.93 -18.38
CA ALA A 893 -21.14 18.29 -19.64
C ALA A 893 -19.75 18.69 -20.17
N SER A 894 -18.97 19.50 -19.44
CA SER A 894 -17.73 20.12 -19.94
C SER A 894 -16.48 19.78 -19.10
N PRO A 895 -15.86 18.59 -19.20
CA PRO A 895 -14.85 18.15 -18.23
C PRO A 895 -13.49 18.86 -18.28
N ASN A 896 -13.14 19.59 -19.35
CA ASN A 896 -11.74 19.96 -19.63
C ASN A 896 -11.50 21.31 -20.35
N MET A 897 -12.39 22.30 -20.20
CA MET A 897 -12.22 23.64 -20.81
C MET A 897 -11.62 24.71 -19.87
N LEU A 898 -11.12 24.32 -18.69
CA LEU A 898 -10.46 25.20 -17.72
C LEU A 898 -9.04 24.70 -17.41
N GLY A 899 -8.21 24.66 -18.45
CA GLY A 899 -6.81 24.24 -18.38
C GLY A 899 -5.88 25.23 -17.68
N ARG A 900 -6.03 25.38 -16.36
CA ARG A 900 -4.96 25.84 -15.46
C ARG A 900 -4.96 24.98 -14.20
N MET A 901 -3.82 24.36 -13.91
CA MET A 901 -3.63 23.63 -12.65
C MET A 901 -3.73 24.61 -11.48
N PHE A 902 -4.80 24.50 -10.71
CA PHE A 902 -4.90 25.06 -9.36
C PHE A 902 -4.81 23.92 -8.36
N GLU A 903 -3.69 23.82 -7.64
CA GLU A 903 -3.71 23.16 -6.34
C GLU A 903 -4.69 23.92 -5.44
N ARG A 904 -5.77 23.27 -5.00
CA ARG A 904 -6.60 23.75 -3.89
C ARG A 904 -6.68 22.69 -2.82
N ARG A 905 -6.17 23.03 -1.63
CA ARG A 905 -6.63 22.40 -0.39
C ARG A 905 -8.01 22.97 -0.06
N TRP A 906 -8.99 22.11 0.12
CA TRP A 906 -10.28 22.50 0.69
C TRP A 906 -10.19 22.37 2.22
N GLN A 907 -10.65 23.38 2.96
CA GLN A 907 -10.97 23.23 4.38
C GLN A 907 -12.39 22.65 4.47
N SER A 908 -12.66 21.83 5.49
CA SER A 908 -13.77 20.86 5.51
C SER A 908 -15.18 21.45 5.43
N GLU A 909 -15.35 22.76 5.60
CA GLU A 909 -16.64 23.47 5.49
C GLU A 909 -16.93 23.98 4.07
N SER A 910 -16.05 23.71 3.10
CA SER A 910 -16.09 24.32 1.75
C SER A 910 -16.00 23.31 0.58
N ASP A 911 -16.39 22.06 0.79
CA ASP A 911 -16.39 21.02 -0.24
C ASP A 911 -17.51 21.23 -1.29
N PRO A 912 -17.18 21.44 -2.59
CA PRO A 912 -18.19 21.60 -3.64
C PRO A 912 -18.79 20.28 -4.13
N SER A 913 -18.35 19.11 -3.65
CA SER A 913 -18.74 17.78 -4.16
C SER A 913 -20.26 17.56 -4.20
N ALA A 914 -21.01 18.07 -3.22
CA ALA A 914 -22.48 17.99 -3.18
C ALA A 914 -23.18 18.66 -4.38
N TYR A 915 -22.52 19.60 -5.08
CA TYR A 915 -23.07 20.33 -6.21
C TYR A 915 -22.74 19.70 -7.58
N LEU A 916 -21.86 18.69 -7.61
CA LEU A 916 -21.41 18.00 -8.82
C LEU A 916 -22.14 16.67 -9.09
N VAL A 917 -22.95 16.19 -8.14
CA VAL A 917 -23.73 14.94 -8.28
C VAL A 917 -24.94 15.15 -9.20
N ALA A 918 -25.14 14.21 -10.14
CA ALA A 918 -26.35 14.14 -10.95
C ALA A 918 -27.53 13.64 -10.09
N PRO A 919 -28.68 14.34 -10.06
CA PRO A 919 -29.77 14.00 -9.14
C PRO A 919 -30.50 12.72 -9.55
N GLN A 920 -30.99 11.98 -8.56
CA GLN A 920 -32.07 11.00 -8.75
C GLN A 920 -33.36 11.71 -9.19
N GLN A 921 -34.24 11.01 -9.92
CA GLN A 921 -35.33 11.62 -10.71
C GLN A 921 -36.40 12.40 -9.93
N ASP A 922 -36.43 12.32 -8.60
CA ASP A 922 -37.46 12.96 -7.76
C ASP A 922 -37.03 14.30 -7.13
N GLN A 923 -35.87 14.86 -7.49
CA GLN A 923 -35.31 16.07 -6.85
C GLN A 923 -35.01 17.22 -7.84
N GLN A 924 -36.01 17.55 -8.66
CA GLN A 924 -35.88 18.47 -9.80
C GLN A 924 -36.58 19.83 -9.60
N ASP A 925 -36.39 20.52 -8.44
CA ASP A 925 -36.89 21.90 -8.27
C ASP A 925 -36.17 22.79 -7.23
N SER A 926 -34.96 22.43 -6.77
CA SER A 926 -34.17 23.25 -5.83
C SER A 926 -32.69 23.32 -6.19
N ASP A 927 -32.38 24.08 -7.25
CA ASP A 927 -31.00 24.49 -7.55
C ASP A 927 -30.62 25.65 -6.63
N CYS A 928 -29.68 25.42 -5.70
CA CYS A 928 -29.36 26.39 -4.65
C CYS A 928 -28.95 27.75 -5.24
N LYS A 929 -29.49 28.84 -4.68
CA LYS A 929 -29.30 30.21 -5.17
C LYS A 929 -27.81 30.58 -5.26
N GLU A 930 -27.01 30.15 -4.29
CA GLU A 930 -25.56 30.36 -4.25
C GLU A 930 -24.82 29.65 -5.39
N ALA A 931 -25.16 28.38 -5.66
CA ALA A 931 -24.58 27.61 -6.77
C ALA A 931 -24.91 28.23 -8.13
N LYS A 932 -26.08 28.88 -8.27
CA LYS A 932 -26.47 29.60 -9.48
C LYS A 932 -25.67 30.89 -9.69
N GLU A 933 -25.41 31.66 -8.63
CA GLU A 933 -24.57 32.86 -8.74
C GLU A 933 -23.08 32.51 -8.96
N LEU A 934 -22.57 31.47 -8.31
CA LEU A 934 -21.20 31.00 -8.53
C LEU A 934 -20.96 30.58 -10.00
N ARG A 935 -21.88 29.83 -10.61
CA ARG A 935 -21.79 29.45 -12.05
C ARG A 935 -21.84 30.65 -13.00
N LYS A 936 -22.63 31.70 -12.68
CA LYS A 936 -22.63 32.95 -13.47
C LYS A 936 -21.31 33.72 -13.37
N SER A 937 -20.70 33.75 -12.19
CA SER A 937 -19.41 34.41 -11.98
C SER A 937 -18.31 33.75 -12.83
N ILE A 938 -18.20 32.42 -12.73
CA ILE A 938 -17.24 31.63 -13.52
C ILE A 938 -17.51 31.79 -15.04
N ALA A 939 -18.77 31.79 -15.46
CA ALA A 939 -19.13 32.02 -16.87
C ALA A 939 -18.71 33.41 -17.38
N ALA A 940 -18.77 34.45 -16.54
CA ALA A 940 -18.29 35.79 -16.89
C ALA A 940 -16.77 35.84 -17.00
N GLU A 941 -16.04 35.23 -16.06
CA GLU A 941 -14.58 35.13 -16.07
C GLU A 941 -14.06 34.39 -17.32
N VAL A 942 -14.68 33.26 -17.68
CA VAL A 942 -14.35 32.49 -18.89
C VAL A 942 -14.55 33.33 -20.16
N ILE A 943 -15.60 34.14 -20.24
CA ILE A 943 -15.81 35.04 -21.39
C ILE A 943 -14.74 36.15 -21.40
N ALA A 944 -14.47 36.76 -20.24
CA ALA A 944 -13.51 37.86 -20.10
C ALA A 944 -12.08 37.48 -20.49
N THR A 945 -11.62 36.26 -20.19
CA THR A 945 -10.26 35.80 -20.56
C THR A 945 -10.01 35.79 -22.08
N ASN A 946 -11.06 35.78 -22.90
CA ASN A 946 -10.99 35.77 -24.37
C ASN A 946 -11.30 37.16 -24.98
N LEU A 947 -11.45 38.21 -24.17
CA LEU A 947 -11.73 39.58 -24.61
C LEU A 947 -10.52 40.51 -24.37
N PRO A 948 -10.31 41.55 -25.20
CA PRO A 948 -9.32 42.58 -24.92
C PRO A 948 -9.60 43.24 -23.55
N PRO A 949 -8.58 43.59 -22.73
CA PRO A 949 -8.79 43.98 -21.33
C PRO A 949 -9.82 45.10 -21.10
N LYS A 950 -9.80 46.15 -21.94
CA LYS A 950 -10.79 47.25 -21.86
C LYS A 950 -12.23 46.82 -22.20
N LEU A 951 -12.40 45.84 -23.08
CA LEU A 951 -13.72 45.31 -23.44
C LEU A 951 -14.22 44.33 -22.38
N ALA A 952 -13.32 43.58 -21.73
CA ALA A 952 -13.63 42.76 -20.57
C ALA A 952 -14.10 43.62 -19.38
N GLU A 953 -13.40 44.71 -19.06
CA GLU A 953 -13.76 45.68 -18.01
C GLU A 953 -15.16 46.30 -18.25
N GLU A 954 -15.43 46.73 -19.49
CA GLU A 954 -16.76 47.21 -19.90
C GLU A 954 -17.83 46.11 -19.83
N TYR A 955 -17.49 44.85 -20.12
CA TYR A 955 -18.42 43.72 -20.08
C TYR A 955 -18.77 43.29 -18.64
N PHE A 956 -17.80 43.26 -17.72
CA PHE A 956 -18.08 43.07 -16.29
C PHE A 956 -18.99 44.17 -15.73
N THR A 957 -18.74 45.42 -16.14
CA THR A 957 -19.59 46.58 -15.80
C THR A 957 -21.02 46.40 -16.33
N HIS A 958 -21.18 45.91 -17.57
CA HIS A 958 -22.48 45.60 -18.17
C HIS A 958 -23.24 44.48 -17.43
N LEU A 959 -22.53 43.45 -16.95
CA LEU A 959 -23.12 42.39 -16.12
C LEU A 959 -23.39 42.80 -14.66
N GLY A 960 -22.99 44.00 -14.23
CA GLY A 960 -23.15 44.46 -12.85
C GLY A 960 -22.27 43.72 -11.83
N ILE A 961 -21.21 43.06 -12.29
CA ILE A 961 -20.24 42.35 -11.44
C ILE A 961 -19.19 43.39 -11.02
N ALA A 962 -19.17 43.77 -9.75
CA ALA A 962 -18.13 44.64 -9.22
C ALA A 962 -16.79 43.90 -9.24
N GLY A 963 -15.80 44.46 -9.93
CA GLY A 963 -14.46 43.90 -9.98
C GLY A 963 -13.75 44.03 -8.64
N GLU A 964 -13.48 42.91 -7.98
CA GLU A 964 -12.37 42.80 -7.04
C GLU A 964 -11.07 42.59 -7.86
N ASN A 965 -10.00 43.30 -7.49
CA ASN A 965 -8.78 43.53 -8.31
C ASN A 965 -8.11 42.28 -8.90
#